data_AF-A0A9E0GT12-F1
#
_entry.id   AF-A0A9E0GT12-F1
#
_cell.length_a   1.000
_cell.length_b   1.000
_cell.length_c   1.000
_cell.angle_alpha   90.00
_cell.angle_beta   90.00
_cell.angle_gamma   90.00
#
_symmetry.space_group_name_H-M   'P 1'
#
loop_
_entity.id
_entity.type
_entity.pdbx_description
1 polymer ?
#
loop_
_entity_poly.entity_id
_entity_poly.type
_entity_poly.pdbx_seq_one_letter_code
_entity_poly.pdbx_strand_id
1 'polypeptide(L)'
;MKLKQHRKHRKFVSSAVSLLLIFTMILSFSVYVFAETPDFTGTIPTEAEKNSLQENREYIPSEKEEMTLSEKGLPIIFEGGIHYIEDPAYPGEKITLFCMNNERHWPHHTEDMGDVQVPEYTEGYLTPGKFDSEADYKECMRRLSKLLYAGYPYNGERLYKIVDNSELHTPTESQFNEMLIPTPVLQTAFPYLGHHSFTYKDWETNDTEHLDELRRFMNAVAKLYPDGQTSNGVTYSDITAMPFYKAVFCMLYEAEGTTPLQNFAIMYSDSYFVTEEQAYNATQDAVWRLLHQYNIEDNNMNDLEHDALAQVLYVYSERGGLLNYEPSLKDVHLTGDLKFTYNPKDGYWHSGALKIIEPVEYNGLYRLELPKGMSALCDNITYVYGNEEYELVSDHQPTIEDTFTIKAEFVWMKDFKQYAPMGDVEVHGKKFQNMVGAVIRNTTVSAEVPVGVDEVGSLSITKKVVGEKNCQEEFQFEIRFPYHTKINGLYGDLEFHDGIAQFSLKDGQTVTAHNLPAGAQYEVTEAQTNRYKVDSVDSTGEIIKDDIKNVLFTNTKYPDLSLSKIVTGKNGDKTKPFTFTIQLKDETGKPINGTYHYSGSVKPEFEKEAEKPADGTLTFVDGRAEISLLHGQQITLQSLPLNAAYVVTENEANKDRYITTYNGKKDHAEGVLSKDTAVDVINNRQPDQAPSQGKDEENPDKVPDEGTAVKTGDYTNIWQYAFTAIAAFIVTASVFGLKEWKRKR
;
A
#
# COMPACT_ATOMS: atom_id res chain seq x y z
N MET A 1 -37.53 40.89 46.76
CA MET A 1 -37.79 39.92 45.66
C MET A 1 -36.50 39.84 44.84
N LYS A 2 -35.67 38.79 44.96
CA LYS A 2 -35.82 37.41 44.44
C LYS A 2 -36.04 37.35 42.91
N LEU A 3 -34.94 37.36 42.15
CA LEU A 3 -34.81 36.69 40.83
C LEU A 3 -33.32 36.66 40.39
N LYS A 4 -32.60 35.59 40.75
CA LYS A 4 -31.35 35.08 40.15
C LYS A 4 -30.79 33.96 41.04
N GLN A 5 -30.80 32.71 40.59
CA GLN A 5 -29.82 31.70 41.03
C GLN A 5 -29.74 30.51 40.05
N HIS A 6 -28.50 30.14 39.72
CA HIS A 6 -27.99 28.87 39.17
C HIS A 6 -28.70 28.16 37.99
N ARG A 7 -28.20 28.47 36.77
CA ARG A 7 -27.96 27.48 35.70
C ARG A 7 -26.47 27.51 35.32
N LYS A 8 -25.64 26.64 35.91
CA LYS A 8 -24.27 26.33 35.48
C LYS A 8 -23.83 24.95 36.02
N HIS A 9 -24.18 23.87 35.31
CA HIS A 9 -23.49 22.57 35.35
C HIS A 9 -23.83 21.79 34.07
N ARG A 10 -23.04 22.02 33.01
CA ARG A 10 -22.95 21.18 31.79
C ARG A 10 -21.72 21.56 30.93
N LYS A 11 -20.54 21.49 31.56
CA LYS A 11 -19.20 21.32 30.97
C LYS A 11 -18.38 20.57 32.04
N PHE A 12 -17.34 19.83 31.63
CA PHE A 12 -16.70 18.70 32.35
C PHE A 12 -17.56 17.42 32.41
N VAL A 13 -17.58 16.66 31.31
CA VAL A 13 -16.94 15.33 31.18
C VAL A 13 -16.70 15.11 29.67
N SER A 14 -15.57 15.58 29.14
CA SER A 14 -15.00 15.20 27.83
C SER A 14 -13.64 15.88 27.62
N SER A 15 -12.67 15.55 28.49
CA SER A 15 -11.23 15.90 28.39
C SER A 15 -10.52 15.30 29.62
N ALA A 16 -10.44 13.96 29.66
CA ALA A 16 -9.71 13.22 30.70
C ALA A 16 -9.35 11.76 30.30
N VAL A 17 -9.39 11.41 29.01
CA VAL A 17 -8.85 10.14 28.47
C VAL A 17 -8.23 10.41 27.09
N SER A 18 -7.31 11.38 27.04
CA SER A 18 -6.48 11.68 25.85
C SER A 18 -5.14 12.27 26.29
N LEU A 19 -4.46 11.58 27.22
CA LEU A 19 -3.09 11.93 27.63
C LEU A 19 -2.36 10.75 28.29
N LEU A 20 -2.39 9.57 27.67
CA LEU A 20 -1.51 8.44 28.02
C LEU A 20 -1.35 7.44 26.86
N LEU A 21 -0.98 7.90 25.66
CA LEU A 21 -0.69 7.03 24.51
C LEU A 21 0.24 7.68 23.47
N ILE A 22 1.33 8.29 23.94
CA ILE A 22 2.51 8.62 23.11
C ILE A 22 3.75 8.35 23.97
N PHE A 23 4.38 7.18 23.79
CA PHE A 23 5.83 6.96 23.70
C PHE A 23 6.10 5.45 23.49
N THR A 24 7.25 5.12 22.87
CA THR A 24 7.79 3.77 22.54
C THR A 24 7.11 2.97 21.41
N MET A 25 7.43 3.35 20.16
CA MET A 25 7.54 2.47 18.99
C MET A 25 8.86 2.80 18.26
N ILE A 26 9.95 2.05 18.49
CA ILE A 26 11.16 1.97 17.63
C ILE A 26 11.79 0.57 17.84
N LEU A 27 12.33 -0.02 16.76
CA LEU A 27 12.97 -1.36 16.62
C LEU A 27 11.97 -2.55 16.67
N SER A 28 12.03 -3.54 15.77
CA SER A 28 13.15 -4.00 14.93
C SER A 28 12.68 -4.54 13.57
N PHE A 29 13.55 -4.51 12.55
CA PHE A 29 13.39 -5.21 11.27
C PHE A 29 14.27 -6.47 11.21
N SER A 30 13.89 -7.42 10.34
CA SER A 30 14.69 -8.51 9.73
C SER A 30 15.61 -9.42 10.56
N VAL A 31 15.30 -10.73 10.60
CA VAL A 31 16.16 -11.84 10.11
C VAL A 31 15.26 -13.03 9.71
N TYR A 32 15.41 -13.58 8.50
CA TYR A 32 14.96 -14.93 8.14
C TYR A 32 15.94 -15.56 7.14
N VAL A 33 16.54 -16.70 7.48
CA VAL A 33 17.40 -17.49 6.58
C VAL A 33 17.16 -18.99 6.81
N PHE A 34 16.70 -19.64 5.72
CA PHE A 34 16.72 -21.06 5.32
C PHE A 34 16.97 -22.22 6.33
N ALA A 35 16.16 -23.27 6.15
CA ALA A 35 16.60 -24.67 6.11
C ALA A 35 15.80 -25.43 5.02
N GLU A 36 16.40 -26.45 4.40
CA GLU A 36 16.00 -27.01 3.09
C GLU A 36 15.09 -28.26 3.13
N THR A 37 14.65 -28.69 1.94
CA THR A 37 13.75 -29.82 1.61
C THR A 37 14.43 -31.21 1.74
N PRO A 38 13.72 -32.37 1.64
CA PRO A 38 13.33 -33.00 0.34
C PRO A 38 11.99 -33.81 0.42
N ASP A 39 11.40 -34.52 -0.57
CA ASP A 39 11.50 -34.72 -2.04
C ASP A 39 10.09 -35.15 -2.55
N PHE A 40 9.77 -35.05 -3.86
CA PHE A 40 9.30 -36.18 -4.71
C PHE A 40 8.93 -35.77 -6.17
N THR A 41 9.87 -36.00 -7.09
CA THR A 41 9.72 -36.54 -8.48
C THR A 41 8.61 -36.06 -9.46
N GLY A 42 9.05 -35.54 -10.62
CA GLY A 42 8.44 -35.71 -11.96
C GLY A 42 7.45 -34.62 -12.39
N THR A 43 7.64 -33.86 -13.47
CA THR A 43 8.32 -34.13 -14.77
C THR A 43 9.02 -32.89 -15.35
N ILE A 44 9.87 -33.07 -16.37
CA ILE A 44 10.74 -32.01 -16.94
C ILE A 44 10.02 -31.22 -18.06
N PRO A 45 9.84 -29.89 -17.95
CA PRO A 45 9.48 -29.01 -19.07
C PRO A 45 10.72 -28.63 -19.90
N THR A 46 10.50 -28.28 -21.17
CA THR A 46 11.60 -28.04 -22.12
C THR A 46 12.24 -26.66 -21.99
N GLU A 47 13.46 -26.53 -22.52
CA GLU A 47 14.34 -25.36 -22.39
C GLU A 47 13.79 -24.06 -23.02
N ALA A 48 12.67 -24.13 -23.75
CA ALA A 48 11.95 -22.97 -24.29
C ALA A 48 10.96 -22.33 -23.29
N GLU A 49 10.47 -23.07 -22.29
CA GLU A 49 9.47 -22.58 -21.31
C GLU A 49 10.11 -21.92 -20.08
N LYS A 50 11.44 -21.90 -20.00
CA LYS A 50 12.18 -21.24 -18.89
C LYS A 50 12.42 -19.74 -19.11
N ASN A 51 12.29 -19.26 -20.34
CA ASN A 51 12.65 -17.87 -20.69
C ASN A 51 11.46 -16.88 -20.66
N SER A 52 10.27 -17.29 -20.21
CA SER A 52 9.06 -16.44 -20.19
C SER A 52 8.50 -16.15 -18.79
N LEU A 53 9.27 -16.42 -17.73
CA LEU A 53 8.87 -16.22 -16.32
C LEU A 53 10.00 -15.61 -15.46
N GLN A 54 10.86 -14.80 -16.07
CA GLN A 54 12.04 -14.22 -15.41
C GLN A 54 12.18 -12.70 -15.57
N GLU A 55 11.12 -12.01 -15.99
CA GLU A 55 10.90 -10.59 -15.72
C GLU A 55 9.98 -10.47 -14.49
N ASN A 56 10.13 -9.40 -13.70
CA ASN A 56 9.48 -9.19 -12.39
C ASN A 56 9.95 -10.10 -11.24
N ARG A 57 11.26 -10.05 -10.94
CA ARG A 57 11.72 -10.02 -9.54
C ARG A 57 12.54 -8.76 -9.32
N GLU A 58 12.13 -7.96 -8.33
CA GLU A 58 13.01 -6.96 -7.76
C GLU A 58 14.26 -7.65 -7.20
N TYR A 59 15.42 -7.20 -7.67
CA TYR A 59 16.69 -7.58 -7.08
C TYR A 59 16.86 -6.79 -5.78
N ILE A 60 16.57 -7.45 -4.66
CA ILE A 60 16.89 -6.95 -3.32
C ILE A 60 18.25 -7.57 -2.94
N PRO A 61 19.35 -6.80 -2.90
CA PRO A 61 20.65 -7.32 -2.51
C PRO A 61 20.61 -7.79 -1.05
N SER A 62 21.46 -8.75 -0.69
CA SER A 62 21.59 -9.11 0.73
C SER A 62 22.38 -8.04 1.50
N GLU A 63 22.11 -7.90 2.80
CA GLU A 63 22.81 -6.99 3.75
C GLU A 63 24.35 -7.18 3.79
N LYS A 64 24.85 -8.29 3.22
CA LYS A 64 26.28 -8.58 3.04
C LYS A 64 26.84 -8.22 1.66
N GLU A 65 25.99 -8.10 0.63
CA GLU A 65 26.39 -7.61 -0.69
C GLU A 65 26.41 -6.09 -0.74
N GLU A 66 25.44 -5.41 -0.12
CA GLU A 66 25.46 -3.94 0.08
C GLU A 66 26.78 -3.47 0.70
N MET A 67 27.23 -4.20 1.73
CA MET A 67 28.49 -3.94 2.45
C MET A 67 29.77 -4.19 1.63
N THR A 68 29.65 -4.73 0.41
CA THR A 68 30.78 -5.00 -0.50
C THR A 68 30.77 -4.17 -1.78
N LEU A 69 29.65 -3.51 -2.10
CA LEU A 69 29.60 -2.55 -3.22
C LEU A 69 30.15 -1.17 -2.81
N SER A 70 29.93 -0.73 -1.56
CA SER A 70 30.30 0.61 -1.09
C SER A 70 31.81 0.87 -0.92
N GLU A 71 32.68 -0.11 -1.19
CA GLU A 71 34.14 0.05 -1.20
C GLU A 71 34.72 0.36 -2.59
N LYS A 72 33.92 0.25 -3.67
CA LYS A 72 34.37 0.58 -5.03
C LYS A 72 33.89 1.96 -5.45
N GLY A 73 34.83 2.78 -5.88
CA GLY A 73 34.51 4.06 -6.47
C GLY A 73 33.87 3.92 -7.84
N LEU A 74 33.07 4.91 -8.19
CA LEU A 74 32.38 5.06 -9.47
C LEU A 74 32.98 6.26 -10.21
N PRO A 75 33.38 6.12 -11.49
CA PRO A 75 33.89 7.25 -12.25
C PRO A 75 32.75 8.19 -12.66
N ILE A 76 32.99 9.50 -12.58
CA ILE A 76 32.12 10.49 -13.21
C ILE A 76 32.44 10.54 -14.71
N ILE A 77 31.42 10.40 -15.53
CA ILE A 77 31.48 10.51 -16.99
C ILE A 77 31.13 11.95 -17.35
N PHE A 78 31.93 12.60 -18.20
CA PHE A 78 31.66 13.95 -18.70
C PHE A 78 31.60 13.93 -20.23
N GLU A 79 30.41 14.12 -20.78
CA GLU A 79 30.13 14.04 -22.22
C GLU A 79 29.17 15.17 -22.59
N GLY A 80 29.44 15.88 -23.70
CA GLY A 80 28.54 16.93 -24.20
C GLY A 80 28.34 18.14 -23.27
N GLY A 81 29.19 18.33 -22.24
CA GLY A 81 29.00 19.36 -21.21
C GLY A 81 28.21 18.88 -19.98
N ILE A 82 27.77 17.63 -19.97
CA ILE A 82 26.89 17.06 -18.93
C ILE A 82 27.65 15.97 -18.16
N HIS A 83 27.41 15.92 -16.85
CA HIS A 83 27.95 14.89 -15.97
C HIS A 83 26.99 13.73 -15.82
N TYR A 84 27.52 12.50 -15.81
CA TYR A 84 26.76 11.27 -15.62
C TYR A 84 27.49 10.29 -14.71
N ILE A 85 26.76 9.31 -14.20
CA ILE A 85 27.29 8.13 -13.51
C ILE A 85 26.52 6.88 -13.95
N GLU A 86 27.22 5.76 -14.07
CA GLU A 86 26.61 4.43 -14.24
C GLU A 86 26.60 3.75 -12.87
N ASP A 87 25.47 3.87 -12.15
CA ASP A 87 25.30 3.30 -10.81
C ASP A 87 25.13 1.77 -10.90
N PRO A 88 25.84 0.95 -10.09
CA PRO A 88 25.65 -0.49 -10.03
C PRO A 88 24.21 -0.97 -9.73
N ALA A 89 23.36 -0.15 -9.11
CA ALA A 89 21.94 -0.43 -8.92
C ALA A 89 21.11 -0.28 -10.22
N TYR A 90 21.65 0.40 -11.24
CA TYR A 90 21.01 0.63 -12.54
C TYR A 90 21.98 0.35 -13.71
N PRO A 91 22.45 -0.91 -13.89
CA PRO A 91 23.49 -1.23 -14.86
C PRO A 91 23.13 -0.88 -16.30
N GLY A 92 24.01 -0.12 -16.98
CA GLY A 92 23.83 0.30 -18.37
C GLY A 92 22.98 1.57 -18.54
N GLU A 93 22.53 2.21 -17.46
CA GLU A 93 21.85 3.51 -17.49
C GLU A 93 22.79 4.63 -17.01
N LYS A 94 22.81 5.75 -17.74
CA LYS A 94 23.52 6.96 -17.34
C LYS A 94 22.59 7.86 -16.53
N ILE A 95 22.82 7.96 -15.22
CA ILE A 95 22.12 8.90 -14.35
C ILE A 95 22.75 10.28 -14.53
N THR A 96 21.97 11.28 -14.94
CA THR A 96 22.44 12.68 -15.04
C THR A 96 22.75 13.24 -13.65
N LEU A 97 23.90 13.92 -13.54
CA LEU A 97 24.39 14.52 -12.31
C LEU A 97 24.59 16.03 -12.42
N PHE A 98 24.37 16.70 -11.30
CA PHE A 98 24.61 18.11 -11.06
C PHE A 98 25.59 18.26 -9.91
N CYS A 99 26.50 19.21 -10.00
CA CYS A 99 27.47 19.48 -8.96
C CYS A 99 26.81 20.20 -7.76
N MET A 100 27.40 20.08 -6.57
CA MET A 100 26.80 20.54 -5.32
C MET A 100 27.58 21.67 -4.62
N ASN A 101 28.68 22.16 -5.19
CA ASN A 101 29.57 23.12 -4.50
C ASN A 101 30.25 24.09 -5.49
N ASN A 102 29.65 25.24 -5.78
CA ASN A 102 30.16 26.14 -6.83
C ASN A 102 31.57 26.74 -6.57
N GLU A 103 32.13 26.60 -5.36
CA GLU A 103 33.50 27.04 -5.06
C GLU A 103 34.57 25.95 -5.25
N ARG A 104 34.19 24.68 -5.42
CA ARG A 104 35.08 23.52 -5.58
C ARG A 104 35.53 23.27 -7.04
N HIS A 105 36.43 22.31 -7.24
CA HIS A 105 36.94 21.90 -8.54
C HIS A 105 35.93 21.02 -9.30
N TRP A 106 35.86 21.13 -10.63
CA TRP A 106 34.99 20.30 -11.46
C TRP A 106 35.32 18.80 -11.36
N PRO A 107 34.32 17.90 -11.45
CA PRO A 107 34.45 16.44 -11.32
C PRO A 107 34.90 15.78 -12.64
N HIS A 108 35.65 16.50 -13.48
CA HIS A 108 36.14 16.06 -14.78
C HIS A 108 37.52 16.69 -15.06
N HIS A 109 38.24 16.21 -16.08
CA HIS A 109 39.58 16.69 -16.40
C HIS A 109 39.56 18.10 -17.01
N THR A 110 40.15 19.09 -16.33
CA THR A 110 40.36 20.46 -16.82
C THR A 110 41.83 20.74 -17.14
N GLU A 111 42.12 21.79 -17.93
CA GLU A 111 43.49 22.10 -18.39
C GLU A 111 44.49 22.39 -17.24
N ASP A 112 44.01 22.84 -16.09
CA ASP A 112 44.82 23.22 -14.93
C ASP A 112 45.17 22.06 -13.98
N MET A 113 44.65 20.84 -14.22
CA MET A 113 44.91 19.65 -13.41
C MET A 113 46.31 19.05 -13.59
N GLY A 114 46.96 19.25 -14.74
CA GLY A 114 48.25 18.65 -15.05
C GLY A 114 48.18 17.11 -15.02
N ASP A 115 49.00 16.47 -14.17
CA ASP A 115 49.01 15.00 -14.02
C ASP A 115 47.97 14.48 -12.99
N VAL A 116 47.26 15.37 -12.27
CA VAL A 116 46.27 14.97 -11.26
C VAL A 116 45.11 14.24 -11.92
N GLN A 117 44.71 13.10 -11.35
CA GLN A 117 43.56 12.35 -11.82
C GLN A 117 42.29 12.79 -11.09
N VAL A 118 41.15 12.74 -11.81
CA VAL A 118 39.83 12.88 -11.18
C VAL A 118 39.62 11.70 -10.23
N PRO A 119 39.22 11.92 -8.96
CA PRO A 119 38.93 10.81 -8.04
C PRO A 119 37.68 10.04 -8.49
N GLU A 120 37.62 8.77 -8.15
CA GLU A 120 36.35 8.02 -8.18
C GLU A 120 35.42 8.52 -7.06
N TYR A 121 34.13 8.23 -7.16
CA TYR A 121 33.08 8.74 -6.29
C TYR A 121 32.35 7.61 -5.54
N THR A 122 31.91 7.88 -4.32
CA THR A 122 31.07 6.97 -3.51
C THR A 122 29.73 7.62 -3.22
N GLU A 123 28.68 6.82 -3.08
CA GLU A 123 27.33 7.31 -2.74
C GLU A 123 27.30 7.91 -1.32
N GLY A 124 26.55 9.01 -1.14
CA GLY A 124 26.43 9.78 0.09
C GLY A 124 27.19 11.11 0.09
N TYR A 125 26.57 12.18 0.64
CA TYR A 125 27.25 13.45 0.95
C TYR A 125 26.49 14.28 2.00
N LEU A 126 25.23 14.65 1.71
CA LEU A 126 24.36 15.35 2.62
C LEU A 126 23.83 14.38 3.68
N THR A 127 24.00 14.78 4.94
CA THR A 127 23.52 14.07 6.14
C THR A 127 22.93 15.09 7.11
N PRO A 128 22.04 14.71 8.04
CA PRO A 128 21.43 15.66 8.98
C PRO A 128 22.43 16.54 9.75
N GLY A 129 23.65 16.04 10.02
CA GLY A 129 24.70 16.78 10.72
C GLY A 129 25.35 17.93 9.92
N LYS A 130 25.04 18.08 8.63
CA LYS A 130 25.44 19.23 7.80
C LYS A 130 24.44 20.39 7.82
N PHE A 131 23.32 20.26 8.55
CA PHE A 131 22.23 21.23 8.57
C PHE A 131 21.98 21.76 9.99
N ASP A 132 21.41 22.96 10.09
CA ASP A 132 21.04 23.59 11.37
C ASP A 132 19.95 22.79 12.12
N SER A 133 19.11 22.03 11.40
CA SER A 133 18.17 21.08 11.99
C SER A 133 17.79 19.91 11.07
N GLU A 134 17.23 18.87 11.68
CA GLU A 134 16.60 17.72 11.00
C GLU A 134 15.44 18.15 10.08
N ALA A 135 14.77 19.26 10.38
CA ALA A 135 13.70 19.80 9.53
C ALA A 135 14.28 20.47 8.27
N ASP A 136 15.38 21.21 8.43
CA ASP A 136 16.10 21.85 7.32
C ASP A 136 16.72 20.81 6.38
N TYR A 137 17.29 19.74 6.93
CA TYR A 137 17.74 18.58 6.14
C TYR A 137 16.60 17.99 5.30
N LYS A 138 15.46 17.67 5.92
CA LYS A 138 14.30 17.08 5.22
C LYS A 138 13.74 18.00 4.14
N GLU A 139 13.61 19.28 4.43
CA GLU A 139 13.13 20.26 3.46
C GLU A 139 14.13 20.46 2.31
N CYS A 140 15.44 20.51 2.60
CA CYS A 140 16.46 20.56 1.55
C CYS A 140 16.43 19.31 0.65
N MET A 141 16.35 18.09 1.21
CA MET A 141 16.26 16.87 0.39
C MET A 141 14.98 16.86 -0.47
N ARG A 142 13.85 17.29 0.11
CA ARG A 142 12.57 17.40 -0.58
C ARG A 142 12.64 18.41 -1.74
N ARG A 143 13.26 19.57 -1.52
CA ARG A 143 13.46 20.62 -2.54
C ARG A 143 14.45 20.20 -3.63
N LEU A 144 15.57 19.55 -3.29
CA LEU A 144 16.50 18.97 -4.27
C LEU A 144 15.81 17.91 -5.14
N SER A 145 15.05 17.00 -4.52
CA SER A 145 14.26 16.00 -5.24
C SER A 145 13.28 16.66 -6.23
N LYS A 146 12.61 17.74 -5.80
CA LYS A 146 11.68 18.51 -6.63
C LYS A 146 12.40 19.27 -7.75
N LEU A 147 13.59 19.82 -7.50
CA LEU A 147 14.44 20.46 -8.52
C LEU A 147 14.86 19.47 -9.61
N LEU A 148 15.35 18.29 -9.22
CA LEU A 148 15.81 17.26 -10.15
C LEU A 148 14.65 16.68 -10.98
N TYR A 149 13.46 16.58 -10.37
CA TYR A 149 12.23 16.19 -11.04
C TYR A 149 11.75 17.23 -12.07
N ALA A 150 11.75 18.51 -11.69
CA ALA A 150 11.26 19.60 -12.55
C ALA A 150 12.30 20.11 -13.57
N GLY A 151 13.59 19.90 -13.30
CA GLY A 151 14.73 20.36 -14.08
C GLY A 151 15.14 19.41 -15.21
N TYR A 152 16.38 19.52 -15.67
CA TYR A 152 16.94 18.69 -16.74
C TYR A 152 17.32 17.28 -16.24
N PRO A 153 17.24 16.22 -17.06
CA PRO A 153 16.60 16.15 -18.39
C PRO A 153 15.09 15.95 -18.35
N TYR A 154 14.53 15.73 -17.16
CA TYR A 154 13.22 15.09 -17.01
C TYR A 154 12.02 16.01 -17.22
N ASN A 155 12.10 17.27 -16.80
CA ASN A 155 11.06 18.29 -16.97
C ASN A 155 9.67 17.79 -16.53
N GLY A 156 9.58 17.05 -15.41
CA GLY A 156 8.38 16.34 -14.95
C GLY A 156 7.19 17.24 -14.60
N GLU A 157 7.38 18.56 -14.63
CA GLU A 157 6.41 19.62 -14.37
C GLU A 157 6.11 20.48 -15.62
N ARG A 158 6.72 20.16 -16.77
CA ARG A 158 6.54 20.82 -18.09
C ARG A 158 6.78 22.33 -18.07
N LEU A 159 7.80 22.78 -17.31
CA LEU A 159 8.08 24.20 -17.06
C LEU A 159 8.81 24.90 -18.20
N TYR A 160 9.46 24.13 -19.06
CA TYR A 160 10.21 24.60 -20.23
C TYR A 160 10.07 23.62 -21.40
N LYS A 161 10.67 23.94 -22.55
CA LYS A 161 10.75 23.10 -23.74
C LYS A 161 12.16 23.23 -24.33
N ILE A 162 12.82 22.10 -24.55
CA ILE A 162 14.14 22.08 -25.20
C ILE A 162 13.98 22.31 -26.70
N VAL A 163 14.81 23.20 -27.27
CA VAL A 163 14.86 23.55 -28.70
C VAL A 163 16.31 23.74 -29.16
N ASP A 164 16.58 23.49 -30.44
CA ASP A 164 17.94 23.63 -31.02
C ASP A 164 18.50 25.07 -30.95
N ASN A 165 17.61 26.07 -30.96
CA ASN A 165 17.93 27.48 -30.76
C ASN A 165 16.80 28.18 -30.00
N SER A 166 17.16 28.79 -28.86
CA SER A 166 16.26 29.54 -27.98
C SER A 166 16.03 31.00 -28.41
N GLU A 167 16.91 31.58 -29.24
CA GLU A 167 16.86 33.00 -29.60
C GLU A 167 15.56 33.33 -30.37
N LEU A 168 14.64 34.05 -29.72
CA LEU A 168 13.35 34.49 -30.27
C LEU A 168 12.52 33.34 -30.88
N HIS A 169 12.51 32.18 -30.22
CA HIS A 169 11.74 31.02 -30.68
C HIS A 169 10.24 31.32 -30.66
N THR A 170 9.62 31.33 -31.84
CA THR A 170 8.16 31.48 -31.97
C THR A 170 7.49 30.12 -31.88
N PRO A 171 6.59 29.87 -30.91
CA PRO A 171 5.89 28.60 -30.79
C PRO A 171 5.06 28.31 -32.04
N THR A 172 5.05 27.05 -32.48
CA THR A 172 4.01 26.56 -33.39
C THR A 172 2.63 26.57 -32.70
N GLU A 173 1.56 26.57 -33.49
CA GLU A 173 0.19 26.45 -32.98
C GLU A 173 0.02 25.22 -32.07
N SER A 174 0.61 24.07 -32.43
CA SER A 174 0.55 22.85 -31.62
C SER A 174 1.23 23.02 -30.25
N GLN A 175 2.43 23.61 -30.22
CA GLN A 175 3.13 23.91 -28.96
C GLN A 175 2.35 24.93 -28.12
N PHE A 176 1.68 25.89 -28.76
CA PHE A 176 0.87 26.88 -28.05
C PHE A 176 -0.42 26.26 -27.48
N ASN A 177 -1.06 25.34 -28.22
CA ASN A 177 -2.20 24.56 -27.74
C ASN A 177 -1.80 23.63 -26.57
N GLU A 178 -0.61 23.02 -26.59
CA GLU A 178 -0.06 22.28 -25.44
C GLU A 178 0.03 23.16 -24.17
N MET A 179 0.41 24.43 -24.32
CA MET A 179 0.48 25.38 -23.20
C MET A 179 -0.89 25.87 -22.73
N LEU A 180 -1.90 25.90 -23.61
CA LEU A 180 -3.29 26.27 -23.26
C LEU A 180 -4.06 25.17 -22.51
N ILE A 181 -3.44 24.02 -22.26
CA ILE A 181 -3.99 23.02 -21.34
C ILE A 181 -3.74 23.50 -19.89
N PRO A 182 -4.77 23.83 -19.10
CA PRO A 182 -4.59 24.19 -17.69
C PRO A 182 -4.00 23.01 -16.89
N THR A 183 -3.35 23.27 -15.76
CA THR A 183 -2.86 22.18 -14.89
C THR A 183 -3.96 21.72 -13.91
N PRO A 184 -3.91 20.48 -13.38
CA PRO A 184 -4.89 20.01 -12.38
C PRO A 184 -4.96 20.93 -11.16
N VAL A 185 -3.80 21.45 -10.76
CA VAL A 185 -3.61 22.42 -9.68
C VAL A 185 -4.29 23.76 -9.96
N LEU A 186 -4.34 24.20 -11.22
CA LEU A 186 -5.10 25.38 -11.65
C LEU A 186 -6.60 25.11 -11.71
N GLN A 187 -7.06 23.96 -12.19
CA GLN A 187 -8.49 23.64 -12.22
C GLN A 187 -9.07 23.53 -10.81
N THR A 188 -8.36 22.88 -9.89
CA THR A 188 -8.71 22.86 -8.45
C THR A 188 -8.87 24.28 -7.86
N ALA A 189 -8.06 25.25 -8.33
CA ALA A 189 -8.16 26.65 -7.91
C ALA A 189 -9.26 27.43 -8.66
N PHE A 190 -9.53 27.07 -9.91
CA PHE A 190 -10.39 27.77 -10.86
C PHE A 190 -11.25 26.77 -11.67
N PRO A 191 -12.26 26.11 -11.06
CA PRO A 191 -12.92 24.94 -11.67
C PRO A 191 -13.60 25.19 -13.02
N TYR A 192 -13.96 26.44 -13.31
CA TYR A 192 -14.53 26.83 -14.60
C TYR A 192 -13.57 26.63 -15.79
N LEU A 193 -12.26 26.48 -15.55
CA LEU A 193 -11.28 26.10 -16.58
C LEU A 193 -11.40 24.62 -17.01
N GLY A 194 -12.10 23.78 -16.24
CA GLY A 194 -12.31 22.35 -16.52
C GLY A 194 -13.35 22.04 -17.58
N HIS A 195 -14.18 23.01 -17.94
CA HIS A 195 -15.32 22.80 -18.82
C HIS A 195 -15.06 23.13 -20.30
N HIS A 196 -13.86 23.60 -20.64
CA HIS A 196 -13.51 24.10 -21.98
C HIS A 196 -12.18 23.56 -22.48
N SER A 197 -12.06 23.38 -23.80
CA SER A 197 -10.81 23.03 -24.49
C SER A 197 -10.21 24.27 -25.16
N PHE A 198 -9.40 25.04 -24.43
CA PHE A 198 -8.79 26.26 -24.95
C PHE A 198 -7.76 25.99 -26.06
N THR A 199 -7.84 26.74 -27.16
CA THR A 199 -6.92 26.63 -28.30
C THR A 199 -6.56 28.00 -28.89
N TYR A 200 -5.48 28.07 -29.65
CA TYR A 200 -5.11 29.26 -30.43
C TYR A 200 -6.23 29.73 -31.38
N LYS A 201 -7.01 28.77 -31.90
CA LYS A 201 -8.15 29.04 -32.78
C LYS A 201 -9.23 29.92 -32.11
N ASP A 202 -9.37 29.84 -30.80
CA ASP A 202 -10.33 30.66 -30.02
C ASP A 202 -10.02 32.16 -30.22
N TRP A 203 -8.75 32.53 -30.36
CA TRP A 203 -8.34 33.88 -30.71
C TRP A 203 -8.57 34.18 -32.19
N GLU A 204 -8.22 33.25 -33.11
CA GLU A 204 -8.40 33.44 -34.55
C GLU A 204 -9.87 33.64 -34.96
N THR A 205 -10.80 32.89 -34.34
CA THR A 205 -12.24 33.00 -34.60
C THR A 205 -12.94 34.00 -33.70
N ASN A 206 -12.23 34.62 -32.75
CA ASN A 206 -12.76 35.49 -31.71
C ASN A 206 -13.94 34.81 -30.97
N ASP A 207 -13.66 33.63 -30.40
CA ASP A 207 -14.60 32.91 -29.55
C ASP A 207 -14.80 33.69 -28.24
N THR A 208 -15.94 34.35 -28.12
CA THR A 208 -16.22 35.22 -26.99
C THR A 208 -16.42 34.47 -25.68
N GLU A 209 -16.84 33.19 -25.72
CA GLU A 209 -17.11 32.38 -24.53
C GLU A 209 -15.79 31.93 -23.90
N HIS A 210 -14.93 31.28 -24.68
CA HIS A 210 -13.59 30.89 -24.23
C HIS A 210 -12.77 32.10 -23.78
N LEU A 211 -12.73 33.18 -24.58
CA LEU A 211 -11.94 34.37 -24.24
C LEU A 211 -12.46 35.11 -22.98
N ASP A 212 -13.76 35.03 -22.65
CA ASP A 212 -14.29 35.62 -21.41
C ASP A 212 -13.94 34.79 -20.17
N GLU A 213 -13.95 33.46 -20.23
CA GLU A 213 -13.48 32.61 -19.13
C GLU A 213 -11.96 32.75 -18.91
N LEU A 214 -11.17 32.90 -19.99
CA LEU A 214 -9.75 33.27 -19.89
C LEU A 214 -9.55 34.66 -19.26
N ARG A 215 -10.36 35.67 -19.63
CA ARG A 215 -10.34 37.00 -18.98
C ARG A 215 -10.71 36.90 -17.50
N ARG A 216 -11.68 36.06 -17.14
CA ARG A 216 -12.09 35.82 -15.74
C ARG A 216 -10.94 35.22 -14.93
N PHE A 217 -10.21 34.26 -15.49
CA PHE A 217 -9.00 33.69 -14.89
C PHE A 217 -7.94 34.76 -14.63
N MET A 218 -7.54 35.55 -15.64
CA MET A 218 -6.54 36.60 -15.47
C MET A 218 -6.95 37.62 -14.40
N ASN A 219 -8.23 38.01 -14.36
CA ASN A 219 -8.78 38.89 -13.32
C ASN A 219 -8.85 38.25 -11.92
N ALA A 220 -8.84 36.93 -11.81
CA ALA A 220 -8.74 36.22 -10.54
C ALA A 220 -7.29 36.19 -10.05
N VAL A 221 -6.34 35.81 -10.92
CA VAL A 221 -4.90 35.77 -10.62
C VAL A 221 -4.36 37.16 -10.24
N ALA A 222 -4.79 38.22 -10.93
CA ALA A 222 -4.39 39.60 -10.62
C ALA A 222 -4.74 40.05 -9.18
N LYS A 223 -5.75 39.44 -8.53
CA LYS A 223 -6.11 39.72 -7.13
C LYS A 223 -5.18 39.05 -6.12
N LEU A 224 -4.34 38.12 -6.56
CA LEU A 224 -3.33 37.46 -5.73
C LEU A 224 -2.01 38.23 -5.72
N TYR A 225 -1.82 39.25 -6.57
CA TYR A 225 -0.57 40.00 -6.63
C TYR A 225 -0.26 40.75 -5.32
N PRO A 226 1.00 40.76 -4.81
CA PRO A 226 2.14 39.96 -5.27
C PRO A 226 2.28 38.62 -4.53
N ASP A 227 1.84 38.54 -3.26
CA ASP A 227 2.18 37.43 -2.33
C ASP A 227 0.95 36.58 -1.93
N GLY A 228 -0.18 36.76 -2.60
CA GLY A 228 -1.42 36.03 -2.35
C GLY A 228 -1.40 34.61 -2.92
N GLN A 229 -2.32 33.78 -2.41
CA GLN A 229 -2.46 32.37 -2.82
C GLN A 229 -3.92 31.95 -2.96
N THR A 230 -4.16 30.89 -3.73
CA THR A 230 -5.46 30.25 -3.92
C THR A 230 -5.89 29.43 -2.70
N SER A 231 -7.11 28.88 -2.72
CA SER A 231 -7.63 28.00 -1.66
C SER A 231 -6.86 26.68 -1.51
N ASN A 232 -6.20 26.21 -2.57
CA ASN A 232 -5.29 25.06 -2.57
C ASN A 232 -3.80 25.45 -2.40
N GLY A 233 -3.50 26.69 -1.98
CA GLY A 233 -2.15 27.11 -1.59
C GLY A 233 -1.21 27.47 -2.75
N VAL A 234 -1.72 27.63 -3.97
CA VAL A 234 -0.93 28.01 -5.15
C VAL A 234 -0.73 29.53 -5.12
N THR A 235 0.51 30.00 -5.07
CA THR A 235 0.79 31.45 -4.98
C THR A 235 0.59 32.18 -6.31
N TYR A 236 0.57 33.52 -6.27
CA TYR A 236 0.64 34.33 -7.48
C TYR A 236 1.87 34.00 -8.34
N SER A 237 3.06 33.93 -7.69
CA SER A 237 4.32 33.55 -8.35
C SER A 237 4.23 32.17 -9.01
N ASP A 238 3.59 31.22 -8.32
CA ASP A 238 3.40 29.87 -8.84
C ASP A 238 2.57 29.82 -10.12
N ILE A 239 1.50 30.61 -10.18
CA ILE A 239 0.61 30.66 -11.34
C ILE A 239 1.31 31.36 -12.50
N THR A 240 2.01 32.47 -12.26
CA THR A 240 2.64 33.24 -13.35
C THR A 240 3.85 32.56 -13.97
N ALA A 241 4.50 31.64 -13.25
CA ALA A 241 5.52 30.76 -13.81
C ALA A 241 4.97 29.73 -14.81
N MET A 242 3.69 29.33 -14.71
CA MET A 242 3.13 28.23 -15.52
C MET A 242 2.96 28.61 -17.01
N PRO A 243 3.18 27.67 -17.95
CA PRO A 243 2.96 27.90 -19.38
C PRO A 243 1.54 28.36 -19.72
N PHE A 244 0.53 27.82 -19.02
CA PHE A 244 -0.87 28.23 -19.17
C PHE A 244 -1.09 29.72 -18.91
N TYR A 245 -0.55 30.27 -17.81
CA TYR A 245 -0.66 31.70 -17.55
C TYR A 245 0.04 32.54 -18.63
N LYS A 246 1.25 32.13 -19.04
CA LYS A 246 2.02 32.81 -20.09
C LYS A 246 1.26 32.83 -21.42
N ALA A 247 0.70 31.69 -21.84
CA ALA A 247 -0.09 31.55 -23.06
C ALA A 247 -1.41 32.35 -23.00
N VAL A 248 -2.16 32.26 -21.90
CA VAL A 248 -3.41 33.02 -21.70
C VAL A 248 -3.16 34.53 -21.66
N PHE A 249 -2.06 34.98 -21.04
CA PHE A 249 -1.64 36.38 -21.12
C PHE A 249 -1.44 36.80 -22.59
N CYS A 250 -0.72 36.02 -23.39
CA CYS A 250 -0.47 36.31 -24.81
C CYS A 250 -1.74 36.28 -25.68
N MET A 251 -2.71 35.42 -25.39
CA MET A 251 -4.03 35.37 -26.05
C MET A 251 -4.85 36.64 -25.82
N LEU A 252 -4.72 37.25 -24.64
CA LEU A 252 -5.49 38.41 -24.21
C LEU A 252 -4.71 39.73 -24.33
N TYR A 253 -3.48 39.69 -24.86
CA TYR A 253 -2.63 40.88 -25.00
C TYR A 253 -2.93 41.65 -26.29
N GLU A 254 -3.65 42.77 -26.14
CA GLU A 254 -4.02 43.66 -27.23
C GLU A 254 -2.85 44.56 -27.66
N ALA A 255 -2.02 44.08 -28.60
CA ALA A 255 -1.01 44.86 -29.29
C ALA A 255 -1.25 44.90 -30.81
N GLU A 256 -1.13 46.09 -31.42
CA GLU A 256 -1.32 46.25 -32.86
C GLU A 256 -0.20 45.57 -33.66
N GLY A 257 -0.57 44.63 -34.53
CA GLY A 257 0.34 44.03 -35.52
C GLY A 257 1.09 42.76 -35.08
N THR A 258 0.78 42.21 -33.90
CA THR A 258 1.40 40.98 -33.36
C THR A 258 0.35 39.91 -33.03
N THR A 259 0.69 38.64 -33.29
CA THR A 259 -0.12 37.47 -32.90
C THR A 259 0.22 36.99 -31.48
N PRO A 260 -0.64 36.20 -30.80
CA PRO A 260 -0.31 35.56 -29.53
C PRO A 260 0.98 34.74 -29.55
N LEU A 261 1.30 34.06 -30.67
CA LEU A 261 2.54 33.31 -30.84
C LEU A 261 3.77 34.23 -30.80
N GLN A 262 3.71 35.36 -31.51
CA GLN A 262 4.78 36.37 -31.52
C GLN A 262 4.89 37.08 -30.16
N ASN A 263 3.77 37.39 -29.52
CA ASN A 263 3.73 37.95 -28.16
C ASN A 263 4.46 37.02 -27.18
N PHE A 264 4.26 35.71 -27.27
CA PHE A 264 4.95 34.72 -26.45
C PHE A 264 6.45 34.70 -26.72
N ALA A 265 6.87 34.70 -27.99
CA ALA A 265 8.28 34.77 -28.39
C ALA A 265 8.98 36.03 -27.83
N ILE A 266 8.30 37.18 -27.84
CA ILE A 266 8.84 38.46 -27.37
C ILE A 266 8.93 38.52 -25.84
N MET A 267 7.97 37.96 -25.11
CA MET A 267 7.89 38.12 -23.64
C MET A 267 8.46 36.95 -22.85
N TYR A 268 8.46 35.73 -23.40
CA TYR A 268 8.68 34.51 -22.61
C TYR A 268 9.67 33.51 -23.21
N SER A 269 10.19 33.72 -24.43
CA SER A 269 11.09 32.77 -25.11
C SER A 269 12.23 32.32 -24.19
N ASP A 270 13.01 33.26 -23.67
CA ASP A 270 14.19 33.00 -22.83
C ASP A 270 13.86 32.39 -21.44
N SER A 271 12.57 32.24 -21.09
CA SER A 271 12.08 31.64 -19.84
C SER A 271 11.32 30.32 -20.03
N TYR A 272 11.21 29.84 -21.27
CA TYR A 272 10.43 28.66 -21.62
C TYR A 272 11.07 27.84 -22.74
N PHE A 273 11.53 28.48 -23.81
CA PHE A 273 12.33 27.85 -24.86
C PHE A 273 13.81 27.97 -24.53
N VAL A 274 14.44 26.84 -24.23
CA VAL A 274 15.86 26.76 -23.84
C VAL A 274 16.56 25.70 -24.67
N THR A 275 17.87 25.83 -24.84
CA THR A 275 18.73 24.75 -25.33
C THR A 275 18.95 23.70 -24.24
N GLU A 276 19.48 22.54 -24.63
CA GLU A 276 19.87 21.48 -23.68
C GLU A 276 20.90 21.97 -22.65
N GLU A 277 21.91 22.72 -23.10
CA GLU A 277 22.93 23.33 -22.23
C GLU A 277 22.30 24.33 -21.23
N GLN A 278 21.40 25.20 -21.70
CA GLN A 278 20.68 26.13 -20.82
C GLN A 278 19.80 25.41 -19.80
N ALA A 279 19.11 24.33 -20.18
CA ALA A 279 18.29 23.56 -19.25
C ALA A 279 19.14 22.85 -18.17
N TYR A 280 20.31 22.31 -18.56
CA TYR A 280 21.27 21.72 -17.63
C TYR A 280 21.82 22.78 -16.66
N ASN A 281 22.31 23.91 -17.19
CA ASN A 281 22.89 25.00 -16.39
C ASN A 281 21.85 25.65 -15.45
N ALA A 282 20.61 25.86 -15.91
CA ALA A 282 19.54 26.38 -15.07
C ALA A 282 19.22 25.47 -13.88
N THR A 283 19.29 24.15 -14.09
CA THR A 283 19.10 23.15 -13.02
C THR A 283 20.30 23.15 -12.08
N GLN A 284 21.52 23.28 -12.61
CA GLN A 284 22.77 23.38 -11.85
C GLN A 284 22.80 24.62 -10.94
N ASP A 285 22.43 25.78 -11.46
CA ASP A 285 22.39 27.04 -10.71
C ASP A 285 21.31 27.01 -9.62
N ALA A 286 20.12 26.45 -9.91
CA ALA A 286 19.08 26.25 -8.91
C ALA A 286 19.54 25.33 -7.75
N VAL A 287 20.34 24.29 -8.03
CA VAL A 287 20.96 23.42 -7.01
C VAL A 287 21.95 24.19 -6.13
N TRP A 288 22.88 24.94 -6.73
CA TRP A 288 23.85 25.74 -5.97
C TRP A 288 23.16 26.82 -5.12
N ARG A 289 22.16 27.52 -5.68
CA ARG A 289 21.37 28.52 -4.95
C ARG A 289 20.61 27.93 -3.77
N LEU A 290 20.10 26.71 -3.90
CA LEU A 290 19.42 25.98 -2.83
C LEU A 290 20.41 25.55 -1.74
N LEU A 291 21.56 24.98 -2.10
CA LEU A 291 22.55 24.52 -1.12
C LEU A 291 23.17 25.69 -0.33
N HIS A 292 23.41 26.83 -0.98
CA HIS A 292 23.80 28.06 -0.29
C HIS A 292 22.73 28.54 0.72
N GLN A 293 21.43 28.43 0.43
CA GLN A 293 20.37 28.80 1.38
C GLN A 293 20.46 28.02 2.70
N TYR A 294 20.89 26.75 2.64
CA TYR A 294 21.02 25.86 3.80
C TYR A 294 22.44 25.87 4.41
N ASN A 295 23.25 26.89 4.11
CA ASN A 295 24.62 27.06 4.62
C ASN A 295 25.56 25.87 4.30
N ILE A 296 25.30 25.14 3.21
CA ILE A 296 26.14 24.01 2.81
C ILE A 296 27.49 24.52 2.30
N GLU A 297 28.57 23.98 2.86
CA GLU A 297 29.97 24.35 2.59
C GLU A 297 30.29 24.53 1.09
N ASP A 298 31.17 25.48 0.79
CA ASP A 298 31.70 25.76 -0.55
C ASP A 298 30.61 26.07 -1.60
N ASN A 299 29.53 26.75 -1.17
CA ASN A 299 28.52 27.37 -2.03
C ASN A 299 28.35 28.86 -1.67
N ASN A 300 28.39 29.74 -2.67
CA ASN A 300 28.26 31.19 -2.50
C ASN A 300 27.15 31.85 -3.35
N MET A 301 26.41 31.08 -4.14
CA MET A 301 25.40 31.59 -5.08
C MET A 301 24.18 32.17 -4.35
N ASN A 302 24.05 33.49 -4.34
CA ASN A 302 23.04 34.25 -3.58
C ASN A 302 21.83 34.73 -4.42
N ASP A 303 21.99 34.86 -5.73
CA ASP A 303 20.93 35.25 -6.67
C ASP A 303 20.92 34.38 -7.93
N LEU A 304 19.87 34.53 -8.74
CA LEU A 304 19.64 33.84 -10.01
C LEU A 304 19.16 34.87 -11.07
N GLU A 305 19.52 36.14 -10.93
CA GLU A 305 18.97 37.24 -11.76
C GLU A 305 19.35 37.13 -13.25
N HIS A 306 20.27 36.24 -13.61
CA HIS A 306 20.77 36.05 -14.97
C HIS A 306 20.22 34.78 -15.64
N ASP A 307 19.49 33.92 -14.91
CA ASP A 307 18.85 32.72 -15.45
C ASP A 307 17.38 32.65 -15.02
N ALA A 308 16.49 33.00 -15.97
CA ALA A 308 15.06 33.00 -15.77
C ALA A 308 14.47 31.60 -15.52
N LEU A 309 15.09 30.54 -16.06
CA LEU A 309 14.64 29.17 -15.83
C LEU A 309 15.12 28.67 -14.47
N ALA A 310 16.35 28.96 -14.06
CA ALA A 310 16.86 28.62 -12.73
C ALA A 310 15.97 29.23 -11.63
N GLN A 311 15.58 30.49 -11.80
CA GLN A 311 14.66 31.17 -10.88
C GLN A 311 13.28 30.50 -10.84
N VAL A 312 12.74 30.05 -11.98
CA VAL A 312 11.48 29.29 -12.06
C VAL A 312 11.62 27.94 -11.33
N LEU A 313 12.68 27.17 -11.59
CA LEU A 313 12.95 25.88 -10.94
C LEU A 313 13.12 26.03 -9.42
N TYR A 314 13.92 27.00 -8.98
CA TYR A 314 14.17 27.29 -7.57
C TYR A 314 12.88 27.62 -6.81
N VAL A 315 12.01 28.48 -7.37
CA VAL A 315 10.69 28.77 -6.79
C VAL A 315 9.80 27.53 -6.81
N TYR A 316 9.76 26.78 -7.92
CA TYR A 316 8.95 25.56 -8.02
C TYR A 316 9.30 24.52 -6.96
N SER A 317 10.58 24.43 -6.56
CA SER A 317 11.03 23.49 -5.53
C SER A 317 10.31 23.69 -4.18
N GLU A 318 9.86 24.91 -3.87
CA GLU A 318 9.17 25.26 -2.63
C GLU A 318 7.79 24.59 -2.52
N ARG A 319 7.22 24.12 -3.66
CA ARG A 319 5.96 23.38 -3.68
C ARG A 319 6.10 21.98 -3.06
N GLY A 320 5.10 21.60 -2.27
CA GLY A 320 4.94 20.22 -1.79
C GLY A 320 4.45 19.25 -2.87
N GLY A 321 4.53 17.95 -2.58
CA GLY A 321 4.11 16.86 -3.47
C GLY A 321 5.20 16.46 -4.47
N LEU A 322 5.51 15.17 -4.53
CA LEU A 322 6.39 14.54 -5.51
C LEU A 322 5.92 13.09 -5.69
N LEU A 323 5.68 12.68 -6.92
CA LEU A 323 5.33 11.30 -7.24
C LEU A 323 6.60 10.45 -7.15
N ASN A 324 6.74 9.70 -6.06
CA ASN A 324 7.97 8.99 -5.67
C ASN A 324 7.80 7.46 -5.63
N TYR A 325 6.78 6.95 -6.32
CA TYR A 325 6.48 5.53 -6.50
C TYR A 325 5.90 5.33 -7.90
N GLU A 326 5.95 4.09 -8.39
CA GLU A 326 5.48 3.76 -9.74
C GLU A 326 3.96 3.86 -9.86
N PRO A 327 3.43 4.70 -10.77
CA PRO A 327 2.00 4.81 -10.99
C PRO A 327 1.43 3.54 -11.62
N SER A 328 0.35 3.04 -11.06
CA SER A 328 -0.25 1.75 -11.39
C SER A 328 -1.74 1.91 -11.67
N LEU A 329 -2.22 1.18 -12.69
CA LEU A 329 -3.64 1.13 -13.03
C LEU A 329 -4.50 0.57 -11.88
N LYS A 330 -3.91 -0.24 -10.98
CA LYS A 330 -4.61 -0.78 -9.80
C LYS A 330 -5.08 0.29 -8.82
N ASP A 331 -4.47 1.47 -8.85
CA ASP A 331 -4.84 2.61 -8.01
C ASP A 331 -5.82 3.56 -8.72
N VAL A 332 -6.18 3.25 -9.97
CA VAL A 332 -7.06 4.06 -10.83
C VAL A 332 -8.38 3.33 -11.04
N HIS A 333 -9.48 3.97 -10.67
CA HIS A 333 -10.82 3.37 -10.77
C HIS A 333 -11.78 4.29 -11.52
N LEU A 334 -12.47 3.79 -12.54
CA LEU A 334 -13.56 4.55 -13.15
C LEU A 334 -14.85 4.36 -12.35
N THR A 335 -15.46 5.47 -11.96
CA THR A 335 -16.75 5.52 -11.25
C THR A 335 -17.76 6.35 -12.04
N GLY A 336 -19.05 6.08 -11.85
CA GLY A 336 -20.14 6.78 -12.55
C GLY A 336 -21.09 5.82 -13.26
N ASP A 337 -22.11 6.39 -13.91
CA ASP A 337 -23.04 5.63 -14.75
C ASP A 337 -22.66 5.78 -16.23
N LEU A 338 -22.15 4.70 -16.82
CA LEU A 338 -21.76 4.64 -18.23
C LEU A 338 -22.96 4.48 -19.18
N LYS A 339 -24.19 4.39 -18.67
CA LYS A 339 -25.40 4.24 -19.47
C LYS A 339 -25.81 5.55 -20.14
N PHE A 340 -25.90 5.53 -21.47
CA PHE A 340 -26.29 6.71 -22.24
C PHE A 340 -27.81 6.90 -22.33
N THR A 341 -28.27 8.15 -22.23
CA THR A 341 -29.67 8.55 -22.40
C THR A 341 -29.81 9.68 -23.41
N TYR A 342 -30.83 9.62 -24.27
CA TYR A 342 -31.04 10.63 -25.32
C TYR A 342 -31.67 11.91 -24.77
N ASN A 343 -31.00 13.04 -24.97
CA ASN A 343 -31.50 14.36 -24.59
C ASN A 343 -32.07 15.10 -25.81
N PRO A 344 -33.41 15.27 -25.91
CA PRO A 344 -34.04 15.90 -27.06
C PRO A 344 -33.86 17.43 -27.15
N LYS A 345 -33.15 18.07 -26.20
CA LYS A 345 -32.92 19.53 -26.21
C LYS A 345 -31.72 19.94 -27.07
N ASP A 346 -30.64 19.18 -26.98
CA ASP A 346 -29.40 19.38 -27.75
C ASP A 346 -29.26 18.36 -28.88
N GLY A 347 -29.93 17.20 -28.79
CA GLY A 347 -29.94 16.17 -29.81
C GLY A 347 -28.87 15.10 -29.64
N TYR A 348 -28.18 15.09 -28.49
CA TYR A 348 -27.12 14.12 -28.19
C TYR A 348 -27.59 13.04 -27.21
N TRP A 349 -26.83 11.95 -27.17
CA TRP A 349 -26.88 10.96 -26.09
C TRP A 349 -25.85 11.34 -25.02
N HIS A 350 -26.24 11.27 -23.75
CA HIS A 350 -25.42 11.68 -22.60
C HIS A 350 -25.26 10.51 -21.63
N SER A 351 -24.05 10.22 -21.16
CA SER A 351 -23.82 9.31 -20.03
C SER A 351 -24.39 9.87 -18.72
N GLY A 352 -24.24 9.16 -17.61
CA GLY A 352 -24.24 9.81 -16.30
C GLY A 352 -22.91 10.56 -16.06
N ALA A 353 -22.81 11.22 -14.90
CA ALA A 353 -21.54 11.76 -14.45
C ALA A 353 -20.53 10.62 -14.22
N LEU A 354 -19.37 10.74 -14.84
CA LEU A 354 -18.22 9.84 -14.73
C LEU A 354 -17.08 10.53 -14.00
N LYS A 355 -16.20 9.74 -13.37
CA LYS A 355 -15.06 10.22 -12.62
C LYS A 355 -13.98 9.16 -12.53
N ILE A 356 -12.77 9.48 -12.98
CA ILE A 356 -11.56 8.67 -12.78
C ILE A 356 -11.08 8.97 -11.35
N ILE A 357 -11.16 8.01 -10.45
CA ILE A 357 -10.59 8.09 -9.10
C ILE A 357 -9.12 7.68 -9.17
N GLU A 358 -8.26 8.43 -8.50
CA GLU A 358 -6.81 8.16 -8.43
C GLU A 358 -6.22 8.70 -7.10
N PRO A 359 -4.99 8.32 -6.71
CA PRO A 359 -4.26 8.94 -5.60
C PRO A 359 -4.07 10.45 -5.80
N VAL A 360 -4.08 11.21 -4.71
CA VAL A 360 -3.94 12.68 -4.76
C VAL A 360 -2.54 13.14 -5.20
N GLU A 361 -1.57 12.23 -5.19
CA GLU A 361 -0.21 12.44 -5.67
C GLU A 361 -0.11 12.36 -7.21
N TYR A 362 -1.00 11.62 -7.88
CA TYR A 362 -0.95 11.42 -9.34
C TYR A 362 -1.22 12.73 -10.08
N ASN A 363 -2.32 13.42 -9.75
CA ASN A 363 -2.79 14.62 -10.45
C ASN A 363 -2.87 14.37 -11.97
N GLY A 364 -3.39 13.21 -12.36
CA GLY A 364 -3.36 12.69 -13.71
C GLY A 364 -4.21 13.52 -14.67
N LEU A 365 -3.60 13.88 -15.79
CA LEU A 365 -4.30 14.37 -16.97
C LEU A 365 -4.51 13.20 -17.93
N TYR A 366 -5.70 12.62 -17.91
CA TYR A 366 -6.05 11.48 -18.74
C TYR A 366 -6.52 11.96 -20.10
N ARG A 367 -5.79 11.61 -21.17
CA ARG A 367 -6.33 11.63 -22.53
C ARG A 367 -7.43 10.58 -22.63
N LEU A 368 -8.55 10.96 -23.25
CA LEU A 368 -9.59 10.05 -23.67
C LEU A 368 -9.47 9.81 -25.18
N GLU A 369 -9.24 8.56 -25.59
CA GLU A 369 -9.33 8.13 -26.97
C GLU A 369 -10.76 7.62 -27.21
N LEU A 370 -11.62 8.51 -27.69
CA LEU A 370 -13.07 8.31 -27.78
C LEU A 370 -13.51 7.80 -29.17
N PRO A 371 -14.59 7.01 -29.26
CA PRO A 371 -15.24 6.68 -30.53
C PRO A 371 -15.61 7.91 -31.35
N LYS A 372 -15.65 7.74 -32.68
CA LYS A 372 -16.00 8.83 -33.59
C LYS A 372 -17.44 9.30 -33.34
N GLY A 373 -17.59 10.57 -33.00
CA GLY A 373 -18.89 11.17 -32.67
C GLY A 373 -19.11 11.35 -31.16
N MET A 374 -18.14 10.95 -30.33
CA MET A 374 -18.16 11.15 -28.87
C MET A 374 -17.15 12.20 -28.39
N SER A 375 -17.46 12.88 -27.29
CA SER A 375 -16.57 13.83 -26.59
C SER A 375 -16.79 13.82 -25.06
N ALA A 376 -15.81 14.29 -24.28
CA ALA A 376 -15.84 14.19 -22.81
C ALA A 376 -16.70 15.23 -22.07
N LEU A 377 -17.12 16.25 -22.83
CA LEU A 377 -18.12 17.31 -22.58
C LEU A 377 -18.44 17.92 -23.97
N CYS A 378 -19.35 18.90 -24.04
CA CYS A 378 -19.82 19.50 -25.30
C CYS A 378 -18.78 20.21 -26.19
N ASP A 379 -17.54 20.45 -25.71
CA ASP A 379 -16.52 21.24 -26.42
C ASP A 379 -15.43 20.39 -27.12
N ASN A 380 -15.78 19.19 -27.62
CA ASN A 380 -14.82 18.21 -28.19
C ASN A 380 -13.66 17.85 -27.25
N ILE A 381 -13.88 17.92 -25.94
CA ILE A 381 -12.84 17.65 -24.94
C ILE A 381 -12.35 16.20 -25.07
N THR A 382 -11.03 16.04 -25.15
CA THR A 382 -10.31 14.74 -25.23
C THR A 382 -9.36 14.54 -24.06
N TYR A 383 -9.48 15.34 -23.00
CA TYR A 383 -8.73 15.17 -21.76
C TYR A 383 -9.63 15.41 -20.54
N VAL A 384 -9.47 14.61 -19.50
CA VAL A 384 -10.15 14.75 -18.22
C VAL A 384 -9.16 14.61 -17.08
N TYR A 385 -9.47 15.22 -15.94
CA TYR A 385 -8.61 15.17 -14.76
C TYR A 385 -9.01 14.01 -13.86
N GLY A 386 -7.99 13.39 -13.27
CA GLY A 386 -8.19 12.54 -12.12
C GLY A 386 -8.94 13.30 -11.02
N ASN A 387 -9.85 12.59 -10.37
CA ASN A 387 -10.75 13.07 -9.33
C ASN A 387 -11.75 14.17 -9.71
N GLU A 388 -11.97 14.47 -11.00
CA GLU A 388 -13.03 15.40 -11.45
C GLU A 388 -14.22 14.68 -12.13
N GLU A 389 -15.39 15.32 -12.11
CA GLU A 389 -16.62 14.80 -12.76
C GLU A 389 -16.73 15.31 -14.20
N TYR A 390 -17.03 14.41 -15.14
CA TYR A 390 -17.24 14.70 -16.57
C TYR A 390 -18.39 13.86 -17.13
N GLU A 391 -18.83 14.13 -18.36
CA GLU A 391 -20.01 13.48 -18.97
C GLU A 391 -19.73 13.20 -20.45
N LEU A 392 -19.71 11.92 -20.85
CA LEU A 392 -19.52 11.57 -22.24
C LEU A 392 -20.80 11.90 -23.02
N VAL A 393 -20.64 12.65 -24.11
CA VAL A 393 -21.73 12.95 -25.06
C VAL A 393 -21.46 12.28 -26.40
N SER A 394 -22.51 11.83 -27.09
CA SER A 394 -22.43 11.10 -28.36
C SER A 394 -23.50 11.56 -29.35
N ASP A 395 -23.13 11.76 -30.63
CA ASP A 395 -24.06 12.13 -31.71
C ASP A 395 -24.95 10.96 -32.20
N HIS A 396 -24.67 9.74 -31.72
CA HIS A 396 -25.41 8.51 -32.01
C HIS A 396 -25.59 7.66 -30.75
N GLN A 397 -26.52 6.70 -30.78
CA GLN A 397 -26.72 5.76 -29.68
C GLN A 397 -25.51 4.80 -29.60
N PRO A 398 -24.79 4.73 -28.46
CA PRO A 398 -23.67 3.80 -28.32
C PRO A 398 -24.08 2.33 -28.38
N THR A 399 -23.11 1.49 -28.74
CA THR A 399 -23.24 0.05 -28.92
C THR A 399 -22.30 -0.72 -27.99
N ILE A 400 -22.51 -2.03 -27.84
CA ILE A 400 -21.69 -2.88 -26.95
C ILE A 400 -20.27 -3.10 -27.47
N GLU A 401 -19.99 -2.67 -28.71
CA GLU A 401 -18.65 -2.71 -29.31
C GLU A 401 -17.93 -1.35 -29.22
N ASP A 402 -18.59 -0.31 -28.71
CA ASP A 402 -17.95 0.98 -28.45
C ASP A 402 -17.17 0.94 -27.13
N THR A 403 -15.86 1.14 -27.24
CA THR A 403 -14.93 1.31 -26.12
C THR A 403 -14.25 2.67 -26.22
N PHE A 404 -13.78 3.20 -25.09
CA PHE A 404 -12.87 4.34 -25.07
C PHE A 404 -11.65 4.03 -24.23
N THR A 405 -10.50 4.59 -24.59
CA THR A 405 -9.26 4.43 -23.81
C THR A 405 -9.08 5.61 -22.87
N ILE A 406 -8.92 5.35 -21.58
CA ILE A 406 -8.29 6.32 -20.66
C ILE A 406 -6.77 6.13 -20.75
N LYS A 407 -6.00 7.22 -20.85
CA LYS A 407 -4.53 7.16 -20.92
C LYS A 407 -3.86 8.37 -20.26
N ALA A 408 -3.05 8.15 -19.25
CA ALA A 408 -2.21 9.15 -18.61
C ALA A 408 -0.73 8.76 -18.68
N GLU A 409 0.14 9.76 -18.81
CA GLU A 409 1.60 9.59 -18.76
C GLU A 409 2.12 10.32 -17.52
N PHE A 410 2.75 9.56 -16.63
CA PHE A 410 3.28 10.05 -15.38
C PHE A 410 4.81 10.00 -15.39
N VAL A 411 5.43 11.07 -14.94
CA VAL A 411 6.85 11.10 -14.57
C VAL A 411 6.92 10.86 -13.07
N TRP A 412 7.85 10.03 -12.59
CA TRP A 412 7.98 9.73 -11.16
C TRP A 412 9.44 9.47 -10.76
N MET A 413 9.82 9.90 -9.55
CA MET A 413 11.16 9.71 -9.03
C MET A 413 11.27 8.36 -8.31
N LYS A 414 12.07 7.44 -8.87
CA LYS A 414 12.35 6.12 -8.29
C LYS A 414 13.39 6.19 -7.17
N ASP A 415 14.42 7.00 -7.34
CA ASP A 415 15.49 7.14 -6.35
C ASP A 415 16.16 8.52 -6.40
N PHE A 416 16.71 8.97 -5.28
CA PHE A 416 17.48 10.21 -5.13
C PHE A 416 18.94 9.87 -4.89
N LYS A 417 19.85 10.39 -5.73
CA LYS A 417 21.27 10.04 -5.73
C LYS A 417 22.14 11.21 -5.31
N GLN A 418 23.17 10.91 -4.54
CA GLN A 418 24.21 11.87 -4.17
C GLN A 418 25.56 11.16 -4.04
N TYR A 419 26.64 11.82 -4.43
CA TYR A 419 27.97 11.21 -4.45
C TYR A 419 29.06 12.19 -3.99
N ALA A 420 30.02 11.70 -3.21
CA ALA A 420 31.20 12.43 -2.79
C ALA A 420 32.48 11.84 -3.40
N PRO A 421 33.52 12.65 -3.70
CA PRO A 421 34.79 12.14 -4.19
C PRO A 421 35.49 11.29 -3.12
N MET A 422 36.14 10.21 -3.54
CA MET A 422 36.90 9.34 -2.66
C MET A 422 38.23 9.99 -2.25
N GLY A 423 38.23 10.54 -1.04
CA GLY A 423 39.40 11.16 -0.43
C GLY A 423 39.57 12.64 -0.79
N ASP A 424 40.49 13.28 -0.08
CA ASP A 424 40.76 14.73 -0.20
C ASP A 424 41.79 15.04 -1.30
N VAL A 425 41.48 14.68 -2.56
CA VAL A 425 42.30 15.10 -3.71
C VAL A 425 42.04 16.59 -3.99
N GLU A 426 43.11 17.37 -4.12
CA GLU A 426 43.04 18.82 -4.33
C GLU A 426 43.84 19.27 -5.57
N VAL A 427 43.24 20.19 -6.34
CA VAL A 427 43.87 20.89 -7.47
C VAL A 427 43.93 22.36 -7.11
N HIS A 428 45.14 22.94 -7.05
CA HIS A 428 45.41 24.32 -6.59
C HIS A 428 44.76 24.69 -5.23
N GLY A 429 44.62 23.71 -4.33
CA GLY A 429 43.98 23.87 -3.02
C GLY A 429 42.45 23.83 -3.02
N LYS A 430 41.82 23.43 -4.15
CA LYS A 430 40.39 23.15 -4.24
C LYS A 430 40.14 21.65 -4.27
N LYS A 431 39.25 21.16 -3.39
CA LYS A 431 38.69 19.80 -3.45
C LYS A 431 37.73 19.66 -4.62
N PHE A 432 37.48 18.43 -5.07
CA PHE A 432 36.46 18.14 -6.08
C PHE A 432 35.02 18.36 -5.57
N GLN A 433 34.13 18.76 -6.48
CA GLN A 433 32.70 18.93 -6.21
C GLN A 433 32.03 17.61 -5.83
N ASN A 434 31.08 17.64 -4.88
CA ASN A 434 30.13 16.54 -4.70
C ASN A 434 29.04 16.64 -5.77
N MET A 435 28.32 15.55 -6.01
CA MET A 435 27.34 15.42 -7.09
C MET A 435 25.97 14.99 -6.56
N VAL A 436 24.89 15.43 -7.21
CA VAL A 436 23.51 15.02 -6.95
C VAL A 436 22.81 14.66 -8.25
N GLY A 437 21.90 13.69 -8.21
CA GLY A 437 21.10 13.26 -9.34
C GLY A 437 19.83 12.56 -8.88
N ALA A 438 19.00 12.12 -9.83
CA ALA A 438 17.81 11.36 -9.53
C ALA A 438 17.57 10.32 -10.62
N VAL A 439 17.05 9.16 -10.20
CA VAL A 439 16.54 8.13 -11.12
C VAL A 439 15.07 8.41 -11.30
N ILE A 440 14.70 8.92 -12.48
CA ILE A 440 13.32 9.31 -12.78
C ILE A 440 12.84 8.49 -13.97
N ARG A 441 11.59 8.04 -13.90
CA ARG A 441 10.97 7.10 -14.83
C ARG A 441 9.67 7.69 -15.36
N ASN A 442 9.28 7.20 -16.54
CA ASN A 442 7.98 7.50 -17.14
C ASN A 442 7.16 6.22 -17.13
N THR A 443 5.94 6.27 -16.61
CA THR A 443 4.98 5.16 -16.66
C THR A 443 3.69 5.64 -17.32
N THR A 444 3.22 4.88 -18.31
CA THR A 444 1.91 5.09 -18.94
C THR A 444 0.89 4.22 -18.25
N VAL A 445 -0.12 4.84 -17.63
CA VAL A 445 -1.31 4.14 -17.15
C VAL A 445 -2.37 4.26 -18.24
N SER A 446 -2.87 3.14 -18.74
CA SER A 446 -3.86 3.12 -19.81
C SER A 446 -4.81 1.95 -19.62
N ALA A 447 -6.10 2.16 -19.90
CA ALA A 447 -7.11 1.11 -19.94
C ALA A 447 -8.17 1.40 -20.99
N GLU A 448 -8.62 0.36 -21.67
CA GLU A 448 -9.88 0.40 -22.41
C GLU A 448 -11.06 0.32 -21.42
N VAL A 449 -12.16 0.99 -21.74
CA VAL A 449 -13.39 1.03 -20.95
C VAL A 449 -14.57 0.78 -21.89
N PRO A 450 -15.47 -0.16 -21.59
CA PRO A 450 -16.68 -0.38 -22.37
C PRO A 450 -17.69 0.75 -22.16
N VAL A 451 -18.33 1.22 -23.23
CA VAL A 451 -19.47 2.13 -23.12
C VAL A 451 -20.71 1.37 -22.62
N GLY A 452 -21.47 1.96 -21.70
CA GLY A 452 -22.63 1.33 -21.08
C GLY A 452 -23.84 1.31 -22.00
N VAL A 453 -24.31 0.11 -22.33
CA VAL A 453 -25.50 -0.13 -23.15
C VAL A 453 -26.66 -0.72 -22.35
N ASP A 454 -27.85 -0.74 -22.95
CA ASP A 454 -29.09 -1.25 -22.33
C ASP A 454 -29.07 -2.74 -21.94
N GLU A 455 -28.05 -3.53 -22.27
CA GLU A 455 -28.01 -4.99 -22.00
C GLU A 455 -26.79 -5.39 -21.15
N VAL A 456 -26.58 -4.70 -20.02
CA VAL A 456 -25.51 -4.99 -19.04
C VAL A 456 -26.03 -5.31 -17.64
N GLY A 457 -25.17 -5.93 -16.83
CA GLY A 457 -25.36 -6.19 -15.40
C GLY A 457 -24.06 -6.01 -14.62
N SER A 458 -24.04 -6.42 -13.35
CA SER A 458 -22.85 -6.35 -12.48
C SER A 458 -22.65 -7.63 -11.65
N LEU A 459 -21.42 -7.84 -11.19
CA LEU A 459 -21.02 -8.94 -10.32
C LEU A 459 -20.18 -8.40 -9.16
N SER A 460 -20.54 -8.71 -7.92
CA SER A 460 -19.82 -8.32 -6.71
C SER A 460 -19.30 -9.54 -5.96
N ILE A 461 -18.01 -9.57 -5.64
CA ILE A 461 -17.33 -10.69 -4.99
C ILE A 461 -16.83 -10.24 -3.62
N THR A 462 -17.31 -10.89 -2.55
CA THR A 462 -16.96 -10.58 -1.16
C THR A 462 -16.16 -11.71 -0.51
N LYS A 463 -15.11 -11.34 0.23
CA LYS A 463 -14.30 -12.23 1.05
C LYS A 463 -14.71 -12.20 2.52
N LYS A 464 -14.75 -13.37 3.14
CA LYS A 464 -14.93 -13.52 4.59
C LYS A 464 -13.96 -14.56 5.16
N VAL A 465 -13.42 -14.30 6.34
CA VAL A 465 -12.61 -15.25 7.13
C VAL A 465 -13.34 -15.58 8.44
N VAL A 466 -13.21 -16.84 8.87
CA VAL A 466 -13.83 -17.39 10.08
C VAL A 466 -12.78 -18.24 10.81
N GLY A 467 -12.78 -18.19 12.14
CA GLY A 467 -11.80 -18.92 12.97
C GLY A 467 -10.51 -18.15 13.26
N GLU A 468 -10.26 -17.03 12.58
CA GLU A 468 -9.14 -16.12 12.81
C GLU A 468 -9.67 -14.69 13.00
N LYS A 469 -8.99 -13.87 13.80
CA LYS A 469 -9.38 -12.47 14.05
C LYS A 469 -8.35 -11.54 13.44
N ASN A 470 -8.82 -10.45 12.82
CA ASN A 470 -7.98 -9.45 12.17
C ASN A 470 -7.06 -10.08 11.12
N CYS A 471 -7.56 -11.02 10.32
CA CYS A 471 -6.76 -11.68 9.28
C CYS A 471 -6.21 -10.63 8.30
N GLN A 472 -4.90 -10.64 8.08
CA GLN A 472 -4.21 -9.75 7.14
C GLN A 472 -3.81 -10.47 5.84
N GLU A 473 -4.10 -11.77 5.71
CA GLU A 473 -3.75 -12.58 4.55
C GLU A 473 -4.59 -12.17 3.33
N GLU A 474 -3.93 -12.09 2.18
CA GLU A 474 -4.54 -11.80 0.88
C GLU A 474 -4.81 -13.10 0.14
N PHE A 475 -6.09 -13.36 -0.13
CA PHE A 475 -6.52 -14.54 -0.88
C PHE A 475 -6.60 -14.20 -2.36
N GLN A 476 -5.98 -15.03 -3.20
CA GLN A 476 -5.93 -14.83 -4.65
C GLN A 476 -7.19 -15.41 -5.32
N PHE A 477 -7.79 -14.60 -6.19
CA PHE A 477 -9.00 -14.90 -6.93
C PHE A 477 -8.77 -14.81 -8.43
N GLU A 478 -9.55 -15.59 -9.16
CA GLU A 478 -9.67 -15.48 -10.60
C GLU A 478 -11.15 -15.55 -10.99
N ILE A 479 -11.58 -14.61 -11.83
CA ILE A 479 -12.86 -14.68 -12.54
C ILE A 479 -12.60 -14.97 -14.02
N ARG A 480 -13.43 -15.83 -14.61
CA ARG A 480 -13.43 -16.18 -16.02
C ARG A 480 -14.83 -16.01 -16.61
N PHE A 481 -14.89 -15.59 -17.87
CA PHE A 481 -16.08 -15.64 -18.72
C PHE A 481 -15.85 -16.64 -19.87
N PRO A 482 -16.10 -17.96 -19.68
CA PRO A 482 -15.59 -19.01 -20.57
C PRO A 482 -16.05 -18.95 -22.04
N TYR A 483 -17.07 -18.14 -22.33
CA TYR A 483 -17.65 -17.96 -23.67
C TYR A 483 -17.57 -16.51 -24.19
N HIS A 484 -16.93 -15.58 -23.46
CA HIS A 484 -16.90 -14.15 -23.78
C HIS A 484 -15.49 -13.56 -23.68
N THR A 485 -14.55 -14.10 -24.47
CA THR A 485 -13.15 -13.60 -24.54
C THR A 485 -13.01 -12.18 -25.10
N LYS A 486 -14.10 -11.56 -25.58
CA LYS A 486 -14.14 -10.15 -25.98
C LYS A 486 -14.14 -9.17 -24.80
N ILE A 487 -14.44 -9.62 -23.57
CA ILE A 487 -14.45 -8.78 -22.37
C ILE A 487 -13.00 -8.40 -22.02
N ASN A 488 -12.65 -7.13 -22.25
CA ASN A 488 -11.30 -6.58 -22.06
C ASN A 488 -11.38 -5.15 -21.49
N GLY A 489 -10.38 -4.76 -20.69
CA GLY A 489 -10.31 -3.44 -20.06
C GLY A 489 -10.99 -3.36 -18.68
N LEU A 490 -11.24 -2.15 -18.19
CA LEU A 490 -11.78 -1.90 -16.86
C LEU A 490 -13.31 -2.05 -16.79
N TYR A 491 -13.76 -3.03 -16.01
CA TYR A 491 -15.15 -3.23 -15.62
C TYR A 491 -15.25 -2.98 -14.11
N GLY A 492 -15.52 -1.74 -13.69
CA GLY A 492 -15.55 -1.35 -12.28
C GLY A 492 -14.17 -1.50 -11.62
N ASP A 493 -14.10 -2.28 -10.53
CA ASP A 493 -12.87 -2.52 -9.76
C ASP A 493 -11.90 -3.52 -10.43
N LEU A 494 -12.30 -4.16 -11.54
CA LEU A 494 -11.56 -5.27 -12.16
C LEU A 494 -11.16 -4.98 -13.62
N GLU A 495 -9.88 -5.18 -13.92
CA GLU A 495 -9.35 -5.20 -15.27
C GLU A 495 -9.44 -6.63 -15.85
N PHE A 496 -10.01 -6.75 -17.06
CA PHE A 496 -10.12 -8.01 -17.78
C PHE A 496 -9.17 -8.06 -18.97
N HIS A 497 -8.60 -9.25 -19.19
CA HIS A 497 -7.87 -9.62 -20.41
C HIS A 497 -8.41 -10.96 -20.91
N ASP A 498 -8.84 -11.03 -22.18
CA ASP A 498 -9.46 -12.20 -22.81
C ASP A 498 -10.61 -12.83 -21.99
N GLY A 499 -11.39 -12.00 -21.28
CA GLY A 499 -12.47 -12.44 -20.40
C GLY A 499 -12.02 -13.05 -19.08
N ILE A 500 -10.78 -12.80 -18.64
CA ILE A 500 -10.22 -13.25 -17.36
C ILE A 500 -9.78 -12.01 -16.55
N ALA A 501 -10.07 -11.98 -15.25
CA ALA A 501 -9.46 -11.03 -14.33
C ALA A 501 -8.91 -11.76 -13.09
N GLN A 502 -7.74 -11.33 -12.59
CA GLN A 502 -7.11 -11.85 -11.38
C GLN A 502 -6.96 -10.73 -10.35
N PHE A 503 -7.31 -11.02 -9.11
CA PHE A 503 -7.37 -10.01 -8.04
C PHE A 503 -7.17 -10.66 -6.66
N SER A 504 -7.01 -9.86 -5.61
CA SER A 504 -6.80 -10.35 -4.25
C SER A 504 -7.74 -9.68 -3.26
N LEU A 505 -8.22 -10.41 -2.24
CA LEU A 505 -9.07 -9.87 -1.18
C LEU A 505 -8.61 -10.32 0.22
N LYS A 506 -8.65 -9.40 1.19
CA LYS A 506 -8.55 -9.63 2.64
C LYS A 506 -9.93 -9.88 3.25
N ASP A 507 -9.96 -10.29 4.53
CA ASP A 507 -11.21 -10.46 5.28
C ASP A 507 -12.08 -9.20 5.26
N GLY A 508 -13.33 -9.34 4.82
CA GLY A 508 -14.31 -8.26 4.75
C GLY A 508 -14.18 -7.33 3.53
N GLN A 509 -13.21 -7.56 2.62
CA GLN A 509 -13.12 -6.82 1.37
C GLN A 509 -14.10 -7.34 0.31
N THR A 510 -14.49 -6.44 -0.59
CA THR A 510 -15.37 -6.69 -1.72
C THR A 510 -14.83 -5.95 -2.94
N VAL A 511 -14.92 -6.56 -4.12
CA VAL A 511 -14.74 -5.90 -5.43
C VAL A 511 -16.02 -6.08 -6.26
N THR A 512 -16.31 -5.12 -7.14
CA THR A 512 -17.48 -5.14 -8.01
C THR A 512 -17.10 -4.82 -9.45
N ALA A 513 -17.46 -5.73 -10.35
CA ALA A 513 -17.39 -5.51 -11.78
C ALA A 513 -18.72 -4.99 -12.32
N HIS A 514 -18.67 -3.84 -12.99
CA HIS A 514 -19.83 -3.14 -13.55
C HIS A 514 -19.86 -3.25 -15.09
N ASN A 515 -21.04 -3.05 -15.67
CA ASN A 515 -21.25 -3.03 -17.14
C ASN A 515 -20.86 -4.32 -17.89
N LEU A 516 -20.91 -5.46 -17.20
CA LEU A 516 -20.69 -6.78 -17.79
C LEU A 516 -21.85 -7.15 -18.72
N PRO A 517 -21.62 -7.78 -19.89
CA PRO A 517 -22.70 -8.16 -20.82
C PRO A 517 -23.73 -9.08 -20.16
N ALA A 518 -25.02 -8.73 -20.26
CA ALA A 518 -26.10 -9.57 -19.77
C ALA A 518 -26.15 -10.90 -20.53
N GLY A 519 -26.42 -12.00 -19.83
CA GLY A 519 -26.34 -13.37 -20.36
C GLY A 519 -24.94 -13.99 -20.35
N ALA A 520 -23.90 -13.22 -20.02
CA ALA A 520 -22.55 -13.76 -19.90
C ALA A 520 -22.45 -14.74 -18.72
N GLN A 521 -21.97 -15.96 -19.00
CA GLN A 521 -21.72 -16.97 -17.97
C GLN A 521 -20.35 -16.72 -17.33
N TYR A 522 -20.30 -16.70 -16.00
CA TYR A 522 -19.09 -16.48 -15.22
C TYR A 522 -18.73 -17.69 -14.34
N GLU A 523 -17.45 -17.82 -14.04
CA GLU A 523 -16.90 -18.69 -13.01
C GLU A 523 -15.88 -17.89 -12.19
N VAL A 524 -16.02 -17.90 -10.87
CA VAL A 524 -15.07 -17.31 -9.91
C VAL A 524 -14.44 -18.43 -9.10
N THR A 525 -13.13 -18.38 -8.92
CA THR A 525 -12.37 -19.33 -8.11
C THR A 525 -11.46 -18.60 -7.12
N GLU A 526 -11.10 -19.29 -6.04
CA GLU A 526 -10.12 -18.83 -5.06
C GLU A 526 -9.02 -19.88 -4.92
N ALA A 527 -7.77 -19.42 -4.91
CA ALA A 527 -6.60 -20.28 -4.72
C ALA A 527 -6.67 -21.01 -3.37
N GLN A 528 -6.49 -22.33 -3.40
CA GLN A 528 -6.53 -23.15 -2.18
C GLN A 528 -5.27 -22.93 -1.34
N THR A 529 -5.43 -22.95 -0.01
CA THR A 529 -4.33 -22.86 0.97
C THR A 529 -4.32 -24.09 1.86
N ASN A 530 -3.20 -24.33 2.55
CA ASN A 530 -3.13 -25.34 3.61
C ASN A 530 -3.65 -24.84 4.97
N ARG A 531 -3.95 -23.54 5.11
CA ARG A 531 -4.40 -22.90 6.35
C ARG A 531 -5.92 -22.77 6.48
N TYR A 532 -6.65 -22.76 5.37
CA TYR A 532 -8.09 -22.51 5.36
C TYR A 532 -8.85 -23.53 4.49
N LYS A 533 -10.01 -23.95 4.98
CA LYS A 533 -11.06 -24.54 4.13
C LYS A 533 -11.78 -23.41 3.40
N VAL A 534 -11.78 -23.44 2.07
CA VAL A 534 -12.53 -22.52 1.21
C VAL A 534 -13.93 -23.06 0.96
N ASP A 535 -14.95 -22.22 1.19
CA ASP A 535 -16.35 -22.46 0.79
C ASP A 535 -16.85 -21.27 -0.04
N SER A 536 -17.69 -21.52 -1.04
CA SER A 536 -18.25 -20.47 -1.91
C SER A 536 -19.77 -20.57 -2.06
N VAL A 537 -20.42 -19.43 -2.31
CA VAL A 537 -21.84 -19.32 -2.69
C VAL A 537 -21.92 -18.51 -3.97
N ASP A 538 -22.70 -19.01 -4.95
CA ASP A 538 -22.92 -18.37 -6.26
C ASP A 538 -21.65 -18.11 -7.10
N SER A 539 -20.58 -18.88 -6.89
CA SER A 539 -19.30 -18.77 -7.62
C SER A 539 -19.38 -19.12 -9.12
N THR A 540 -20.51 -19.63 -9.60
CA THR A 540 -20.79 -19.79 -11.03
C THR A 540 -22.21 -19.30 -11.33
N GLY A 541 -22.42 -18.65 -12.46
CA GLY A 541 -23.75 -18.19 -12.85
C GLY A 541 -23.76 -17.34 -14.11
N GLU A 542 -24.82 -16.56 -14.25
CA GLU A 542 -25.09 -15.69 -15.40
C GLU A 542 -25.22 -14.23 -14.93
N ILE A 543 -24.70 -13.29 -15.72
CA ILE A 543 -24.89 -11.86 -15.49
C ILE A 543 -26.33 -11.48 -15.86
N ILE A 544 -27.08 -10.98 -14.90
CA ILE A 544 -28.48 -10.57 -15.08
C ILE A 544 -28.54 -9.07 -15.40
N LYS A 545 -29.33 -8.72 -16.42
CA LYS A 545 -29.55 -7.33 -16.84
C LYS A 545 -30.10 -6.46 -15.69
N ASP A 546 -29.54 -5.26 -15.54
CA ASP A 546 -29.91 -4.24 -14.55
C ASP A 546 -29.86 -4.77 -13.07
N ASP A 547 -29.08 -5.81 -12.79
CA ASP A 547 -28.94 -6.44 -11.46
C ASP A 547 -27.46 -6.60 -11.04
N ILE A 548 -27.22 -6.75 -9.73
CA ILE A 548 -25.91 -7.02 -9.13
C ILE A 548 -25.91 -8.42 -8.54
N LYS A 549 -25.29 -9.38 -9.23
CA LYS A 549 -25.12 -10.73 -8.72
C LYS A 549 -24.04 -10.73 -7.63
N ASN A 550 -24.35 -11.30 -6.46
CA ASN A 550 -23.46 -11.30 -5.30
C ASN A 550 -22.85 -12.69 -5.09
N VAL A 551 -21.52 -12.76 -5.00
CA VAL A 551 -20.71 -13.97 -4.79
C VAL A 551 -20.01 -13.86 -3.44
N LEU A 552 -20.06 -14.91 -2.63
CA LEU A 552 -19.43 -14.92 -1.30
C LEU A 552 -18.45 -16.09 -1.18
N PHE A 553 -17.20 -15.77 -0.85
CA PHE A 553 -16.19 -16.75 -0.45
C PHE A 553 -15.91 -16.67 1.04
N THR A 554 -15.95 -17.81 1.72
CA THR A 554 -15.71 -17.94 3.16
C THR A 554 -14.55 -18.89 3.42
N ASN A 555 -13.47 -18.37 4.01
CA ASN A 555 -12.35 -19.18 4.50
C ASN A 555 -12.52 -19.49 5.98
N THR A 556 -12.59 -20.77 6.32
CA THR A 556 -12.59 -21.24 7.70
C THR A 556 -11.20 -21.72 8.06
N LYS A 557 -10.53 -21.06 9.02
CA LYS A 557 -9.20 -21.42 9.50
C LYS A 557 -9.21 -22.87 10.00
N TYR A 558 -8.25 -23.67 9.56
CA TYR A 558 -8.00 -24.97 10.14
C TYR A 558 -7.51 -24.80 11.60
N PRO A 559 -8.09 -25.54 12.56
CA PRO A 559 -7.76 -25.44 13.98
C PRO A 559 -6.36 -25.93 14.32
N ASP A 560 -5.74 -25.30 15.31
CA ASP A 560 -4.48 -25.77 15.89
C ASP A 560 -4.71 -26.55 17.21
N LEU A 561 -3.81 -27.48 17.53
CA LEU A 561 -3.80 -28.21 18.82
C LEU A 561 -2.51 -27.90 19.59
N SER A 562 -2.63 -27.10 20.64
CA SER A 562 -1.55 -26.87 21.62
C SER A 562 -1.49 -28.00 22.64
N LEU A 563 -0.30 -28.53 22.90
CA LEU A 563 -0.02 -29.53 23.93
C LEU A 563 1.14 -29.04 24.82
N SER A 564 0.92 -28.92 26.13
CA SER A 564 1.95 -28.48 27.08
C SER A 564 2.19 -29.48 28.22
N LYS A 565 3.41 -29.46 28.76
CA LYS A 565 3.83 -30.27 29.90
C LYS A 565 4.17 -29.41 31.11
N ILE A 566 3.51 -29.65 32.23
CA ILE A 566 3.85 -29.03 33.52
C ILE A 566 4.18 -30.12 34.54
N VAL A 567 5.25 -29.93 35.32
CA VAL A 567 5.66 -30.83 36.40
C VAL A 567 5.62 -30.06 37.71
N THR A 568 4.92 -30.60 38.70
CA THR A 568 4.67 -29.97 40.00
C THR A 568 4.92 -30.93 41.16
N GLY A 569 4.82 -30.42 42.38
CA GLY A 569 5.17 -31.13 43.60
C GLY A 569 6.65 -30.97 43.97
N LYS A 570 6.97 -30.97 45.27
CA LYS A 570 8.31 -30.64 45.80
C LYS A 570 9.44 -31.50 45.21
N ASN A 571 9.13 -32.75 44.87
CA ASN A 571 10.08 -33.72 44.35
C ASN A 571 9.96 -33.90 42.81
N GLY A 572 9.18 -33.06 42.12
CA GLY A 572 8.94 -33.19 40.68
C GLY A 572 10.21 -33.03 39.85
N ASP A 573 10.57 -34.07 39.10
CA ASP A 573 11.68 -34.03 38.14
C ASP A 573 11.29 -33.22 36.90
N LYS A 574 11.85 -32.01 36.79
CA LYS A 574 11.64 -31.08 35.67
C LYS A 574 12.47 -31.43 34.42
N THR A 575 13.48 -32.30 34.58
CA THR A 575 14.41 -32.72 33.50
C THR A 575 14.00 -34.02 32.82
N LYS A 576 13.03 -34.76 33.39
CA LYS A 576 12.47 -35.97 32.80
C LYS A 576 11.63 -35.64 31.55
N PRO A 577 11.88 -36.25 30.38
CA PRO A 577 10.95 -36.21 29.26
C PRO A 577 9.74 -37.11 29.52
N PHE A 578 8.57 -36.64 29.10
CA PHE A 578 7.30 -37.39 29.14
C PHE A 578 6.77 -37.55 27.72
N THR A 579 6.34 -38.77 27.37
CA THR A 579 5.97 -39.15 26.01
C THR A 579 4.45 -39.09 25.85
N PHE A 580 3.98 -38.42 24.80
CA PHE A 580 2.58 -38.24 24.48
C PHE A 580 2.22 -38.95 23.18
N THR A 581 1.20 -39.79 23.23
CA THR A 581 0.47 -40.22 22.03
C THR A 581 -0.64 -39.22 21.74
N ILE A 582 -0.65 -38.67 20.52
CA ILE A 582 -1.76 -37.89 19.96
C ILE A 582 -2.46 -38.80 18.95
N GLN A 583 -3.78 -38.97 19.07
CA GLN A 583 -4.61 -39.65 18.08
C GLN A 583 -5.59 -38.67 17.42
N LEU A 584 -5.73 -38.74 16.10
CA LEU A 584 -6.67 -37.97 15.28
C LEU A 584 -7.58 -38.90 14.45
N LYS A 585 -8.88 -38.58 14.41
CA LYS A 585 -9.90 -39.26 13.61
C LYS A 585 -10.80 -38.25 12.92
N ASP A 586 -11.31 -38.59 11.73
CA ASP A 586 -12.30 -37.77 11.03
C ASP A 586 -13.69 -37.87 11.66
N GLU A 587 -14.65 -37.10 11.15
CA GLU A 587 -16.05 -37.09 11.61
C GLU A 587 -16.73 -38.46 11.52
N THR A 588 -16.22 -39.38 10.69
CA THR A 588 -16.72 -40.76 10.54
C THR A 588 -16.07 -41.75 11.51
N GLY A 589 -15.06 -41.31 12.27
CA GLY A 589 -14.29 -42.11 13.21
C GLY A 589 -13.09 -42.85 12.60
N LYS A 590 -12.76 -42.60 11.32
CA LYS A 590 -11.62 -43.20 10.63
C LYS A 590 -10.32 -42.47 10.99
N PRO A 591 -9.18 -43.16 11.14
CA PRO A 591 -7.88 -42.53 11.43
C PRO A 591 -7.45 -41.50 10.37
N ILE A 592 -6.99 -40.33 10.83
CA ILE A 592 -6.38 -39.29 9.99
C ILE A 592 -4.87 -39.53 9.91
N ASN A 593 -4.36 -39.73 8.70
CA ASN A 593 -2.93 -39.96 8.46
C ASN A 593 -2.34 -38.79 7.66
N GLY A 594 -1.04 -38.57 7.81
CA GLY A 594 -0.32 -37.48 7.13
C GLY A 594 0.70 -36.81 8.04
N THR A 595 1.48 -35.88 7.48
CA THR A 595 2.50 -35.13 8.22
C THR A 595 2.00 -33.72 8.49
N TYR A 596 2.04 -33.31 9.76
CA TYR A 596 1.58 -32.00 10.23
C TYR A 596 2.73 -31.24 10.90
N HIS A 597 2.87 -29.96 10.60
CA HIS A 597 3.87 -29.09 11.22
C HIS A 597 3.46 -28.71 12.64
N TYR A 598 4.44 -28.56 13.52
CA TYR A 598 4.24 -27.94 14.82
C TYR A 598 5.32 -26.90 15.11
N SER A 599 4.92 -25.83 15.79
CA SER A 599 5.84 -24.86 16.37
C SER A 599 6.07 -25.17 17.86
N GLY A 600 7.30 -25.02 18.31
CA GLY A 600 7.70 -25.17 19.70
C GLY A 600 7.68 -23.83 20.44
N SER A 601 7.21 -23.85 21.68
CA SER A 601 7.14 -22.68 22.56
C SER A 601 7.37 -23.08 24.03
N VAL A 602 7.52 -22.08 24.89
CA VAL A 602 7.46 -22.27 26.35
C VAL A 602 6.08 -21.84 26.82
N LYS A 603 5.47 -22.65 27.70
CA LYS A 603 4.20 -22.32 28.34
C LYS A 603 4.39 -21.03 29.15
N PRO A 604 3.48 -20.04 29.05
CA PRO A 604 3.55 -18.85 29.88
C PRO A 604 3.65 -19.21 31.37
N GLU A 605 4.37 -18.39 32.14
CA GLU A 605 4.81 -18.62 33.53
C GLU A 605 6.12 -19.44 33.68
N PHE A 606 6.58 -20.15 32.64
CA PHE A 606 7.76 -21.02 32.70
C PHE A 606 8.94 -20.56 31.82
N GLU A 607 8.90 -19.35 31.25
CA GLU A 607 9.90 -18.79 30.32
C GLU A 607 11.31 -18.61 30.93
N LYS A 608 11.42 -18.71 32.26
CA LYS A 608 12.69 -18.67 33.01
C LYS A 608 13.18 -20.04 33.48
N GLU A 609 12.38 -21.08 33.27
CA GLU A 609 12.62 -22.43 33.81
C GLU A 609 12.72 -23.51 32.72
N ALA A 610 12.34 -23.19 31.49
CA ALA A 610 12.33 -24.10 30.35
C ALA A 610 12.77 -23.42 29.06
N GLU A 611 13.36 -24.19 28.15
CA GLU A 611 13.69 -23.78 26.79
C GLU A 611 12.65 -24.30 25.80
N LYS A 612 12.35 -23.54 24.74
CA LYS A 612 11.36 -24.00 23.73
C LYS A 612 11.86 -25.29 23.06
N PRO A 613 10.99 -26.27 22.76
CA PRO A 613 11.36 -27.35 21.86
C PRO A 613 11.61 -26.77 20.46
N ALA A 614 12.39 -27.49 19.64
CA ALA A 614 12.57 -27.13 18.24
C ALA A 614 11.24 -27.24 17.49
N ASP A 615 11.04 -26.39 16.48
CA ASP A 615 9.93 -26.50 15.54
C ASP A 615 10.13 -27.75 14.66
N GLY A 616 9.06 -28.39 14.19
CA GLY A 616 9.19 -29.68 13.50
C GLY A 616 7.89 -30.21 12.90
N THR A 617 7.82 -31.53 12.71
CA THR A 617 6.66 -32.22 12.14
C THR A 617 6.30 -33.49 12.89
N LEU A 618 5.02 -33.84 12.94
CA LEU A 618 4.53 -35.14 13.39
C LEU A 618 3.85 -35.88 12.23
N THR A 619 4.26 -37.13 11.99
CA THR A 619 3.64 -37.99 10.98
C THR A 619 2.69 -38.97 11.65
N PHE A 620 1.41 -38.87 11.31
CA PHE A 620 0.34 -39.72 11.82
C PHE A 620 0.21 -40.99 10.98
N VAL A 621 0.30 -42.14 11.64
CA VAL A 621 0.13 -43.49 11.06
C VAL A 621 -0.92 -44.24 11.89
N ASP A 622 -1.91 -44.83 11.22
CA ASP A 622 -3.15 -45.34 11.84
C ASP A 622 -3.79 -44.31 12.80
N GLY A 623 -3.76 -43.04 12.40
CA GLY A 623 -4.32 -41.95 13.17
C GLY A 623 -3.51 -41.57 14.41
N ARG A 624 -2.25 -42.01 14.56
CA ARG A 624 -1.43 -41.80 15.77
C ARG A 624 -0.07 -41.19 15.46
N ALA A 625 0.38 -40.27 16.30
CA ALA A 625 1.77 -39.79 16.35
C ALA A 625 2.23 -39.67 17.81
N GLU A 626 3.55 -39.73 18.05
CA GLU A 626 4.15 -39.55 19.38
C GLU A 626 5.11 -38.36 19.44
N ILE A 627 5.19 -37.71 20.61
CA ILE A 627 6.15 -36.62 20.89
C ILE A 627 6.53 -36.60 22.37
N SER A 628 7.76 -36.21 22.69
CA SER A 628 8.23 -36.05 24.08
C SER A 628 8.39 -34.58 24.46
N LEU A 629 7.94 -34.20 25.66
CA LEU A 629 8.08 -32.83 26.20
C LEU A 629 8.70 -32.84 27.60
N LEU A 630 9.54 -31.85 27.88
CA LEU A 630 10.06 -31.52 29.21
C LEU A 630 9.11 -30.58 29.96
N HIS A 631 9.36 -30.35 31.25
CA HIS A 631 8.63 -29.34 32.01
C HIS A 631 8.69 -27.95 31.35
N GLY A 632 7.55 -27.26 31.29
CA GLY A 632 7.42 -25.91 30.75
C GLY A 632 7.33 -25.87 29.23
N GLN A 633 7.67 -26.96 28.52
CA GLN A 633 7.58 -27.01 27.07
C GLN A 633 6.14 -27.12 26.58
N GLN A 634 5.88 -26.46 25.46
CA GLN A 634 4.65 -26.54 24.70
C GLN A 634 4.98 -26.73 23.22
N ILE A 635 4.12 -27.44 22.51
CA ILE A 635 4.05 -27.43 21.05
C ILE A 635 2.66 -26.98 20.62
N THR A 636 2.57 -26.44 19.41
CA THR A 636 1.30 -26.15 18.73
C THR A 636 1.31 -26.85 17.39
N LEU A 637 0.54 -27.94 17.26
CA LEU A 637 0.35 -28.69 16.02
C LEU A 637 -0.64 -27.93 15.13
N GLN A 638 -0.22 -27.59 13.91
CA GLN A 638 -0.83 -26.55 13.09
C GLN A 638 -1.79 -27.11 12.03
N SER A 639 -2.84 -26.32 11.71
CA SER A 639 -3.73 -26.53 10.56
C SER A 639 -4.29 -27.96 10.45
N LEU A 640 -4.84 -28.45 11.56
CA LEU A 640 -5.44 -29.78 11.63
C LEU A 640 -6.81 -29.81 10.92
N PRO A 641 -7.27 -30.96 10.42
CA PRO A 641 -8.55 -31.03 9.72
C PRO A 641 -9.70 -30.56 10.62
N LEU A 642 -10.55 -29.68 10.07
CA LEU A 642 -11.70 -29.13 10.78
C LEU A 642 -12.63 -30.27 11.24
N ASN A 643 -13.12 -30.16 12.48
CA ASN A 643 -13.93 -31.15 13.19
C ASN A 643 -13.27 -32.53 13.41
N ALA A 644 -11.95 -32.66 13.23
CA ALA A 644 -11.25 -33.88 13.63
C ALA A 644 -11.44 -34.15 15.15
N ALA A 645 -11.77 -35.38 15.50
CA ALA A 645 -11.78 -35.84 16.87
C ALA A 645 -10.33 -36.14 17.31
N TYR A 646 -9.90 -35.54 18.42
CA TYR A 646 -8.57 -35.76 18.98
C TYR A 646 -8.63 -36.52 20.30
N VAL A 647 -7.57 -37.28 20.61
CA VAL A 647 -7.28 -37.86 21.92
C VAL A 647 -5.81 -37.64 22.24
N VAL A 648 -5.47 -37.21 23.46
CA VAL A 648 -4.09 -37.11 23.95
C VAL A 648 -3.92 -37.90 25.24
N THR A 649 -2.92 -38.78 25.25
CA THR A 649 -2.52 -39.61 26.40
C THR A 649 -1.02 -39.54 26.64
N GLU A 650 -0.60 -39.41 27.90
CA GLU A 650 0.78 -39.58 28.33
C GLU A 650 1.09 -41.07 28.56
N ASN A 651 2.12 -41.60 27.91
CA ASN A 651 2.48 -43.01 27.97
C ASN A 651 2.99 -43.42 29.38
N GLU A 652 3.51 -42.46 30.16
CA GLU A 652 3.96 -42.64 31.53
C GLU A 652 2.92 -42.25 32.61
N ALA A 653 1.67 -41.96 32.22
CA ALA A 653 0.65 -41.45 33.12
C ALA A 653 0.49 -42.25 34.43
N ASN A 654 0.44 -41.53 35.55
CA ASN A 654 0.29 -42.07 36.92
C ASN A 654 1.36 -43.09 37.37
N LYS A 655 2.53 -43.15 36.69
CA LYS A 655 3.71 -43.93 37.12
C LYS A 655 4.64 -43.10 38.01
N ASP A 656 5.65 -43.73 38.62
CA ASP A 656 6.73 -43.08 39.40
C ASP A 656 6.27 -42.12 40.54
N ARG A 657 5.07 -42.35 41.08
CA ARG A 657 4.36 -41.51 42.07
C ARG A 657 3.92 -40.13 41.56
N TYR A 658 3.84 -39.94 40.26
CA TYR A 658 3.09 -38.82 39.69
C TYR A 658 1.59 -39.09 39.74
N ILE A 659 0.82 -38.02 39.91
CA ILE A 659 -0.59 -37.98 39.53
C ILE A 659 -0.67 -37.10 38.28
N THR A 660 -1.10 -37.70 37.17
CA THR A 660 -1.22 -37.05 35.87
C THR A 660 -2.63 -36.50 35.69
N THR A 661 -2.76 -35.27 35.20
CA THR A 661 -4.05 -34.70 34.79
C THR A 661 -3.96 -33.94 33.48
N TYR A 662 -5.03 -33.97 32.70
CA TYR A 662 -5.19 -33.31 31.40
C TYR A 662 -6.32 -32.28 31.53
N ASN A 663 -5.99 -30.98 31.51
CA ASN A 663 -6.95 -29.91 31.81
C ASN A 663 -7.77 -30.18 33.11
N GLY A 664 -7.14 -30.82 34.11
CA GLY A 664 -7.76 -31.21 35.38
C GLY A 664 -8.47 -32.58 35.44
N LYS A 665 -8.65 -33.28 34.31
CA LYS A 665 -9.21 -34.66 34.24
C LYS A 665 -8.11 -35.72 34.40
N LYS A 666 -8.43 -36.97 34.79
CA LYS A 666 -7.42 -37.98 35.18
C LYS A 666 -7.02 -39.00 34.11
N ASP A 667 -7.87 -39.25 33.11
CA ASP A 667 -7.70 -40.38 32.19
C ASP A 667 -6.93 -39.97 30.92
N HIS A 668 -7.53 -39.07 30.13
CA HIS A 668 -6.99 -38.51 28.89
C HIS A 668 -7.65 -37.16 28.56
N ALA A 669 -7.10 -36.42 27.60
CA ALA A 669 -7.84 -35.34 26.94
C ALA A 669 -8.49 -35.85 25.65
N GLU A 670 -9.73 -35.46 25.39
CA GLU A 670 -10.43 -35.71 24.14
C GLU A 670 -11.35 -34.54 23.77
N GLY A 671 -11.63 -34.40 22.49
CA GLY A 671 -12.55 -33.39 21.98
C GLY A 671 -12.63 -33.37 20.46
N VAL A 672 -13.31 -32.36 19.93
CA VAL A 672 -13.46 -32.11 18.49
C VAL A 672 -12.82 -30.76 18.16
N LEU A 673 -11.93 -30.75 17.16
CA LEU A 673 -11.22 -29.56 16.71
C LEU A 673 -12.14 -28.69 15.82
N SER A 674 -13.04 -27.92 16.43
CA SER A 674 -13.84 -26.89 15.73
C SER A 674 -13.22 -25.49 15.81
N LYS A 675 -12.10 -25.37 16.54
CA LYS A 675 -11.29 -24.16 16.76
C LYS A 675 -9.97 -24.55 17.43
N ASP A 676 -9.05 -23.60 17.51
CA ASP A 676 -7.80 -23.74 18.26
C ASP A 676 -8.07 -24.24 19.69
N THR A 677 -7.36 -25.31 20.08
CA THR A 677 -7.61 -26.08 21.29
C THR A 677 -6.29 -26.29 22.06
N ALA A 678 -6.35 -26.24 23.39
CA ALA A 678 -5.19 -26.44 24.26
C ALA A 678 -5.39 -27.62 25.23
N VAL A 679 -4.35 -28.43 25.37
CA VAL A 679 -4.25 -29.56 26.30
C VAL A 679 -3.04 -29.34 27.20
N ASP A 680 -3.29 -29.01 28.46
CA ASP A 680 -2.26 -28.85 29.47
C ASP A 680 -2.19 -30.12 30.33
N VAL A 681 -1.04 -30.81 30.28
CA VAL A 681 -0.84 -32.06 31.03
C VAL A 681 0.07 -31.84 32.23
N ILE A 682 -0.51 -31.87 33.42
CA ILE A 682 0.13 -31.59 34.69
C ILE A 682 0.47 -32.90 35.42
N ASN A 683 1.76 -33.11 35.73
CA ASN A 683 2.25 -34.21 36.54
C ASN A 683 2.66 -33.72 37.93
N ASN A 684 1.85 -34.01 38.95
CA ASN A 684 2.16 -33.66 40.34
C ASN A 684 2.81 -34.85 41.07
N ARG A 685 4.10 -34.74 41.45
CA ARG A 685 4.80 -35.82 42.17
C ARG A 685 4.41 -35.83 43.64
N GLN A 686 3.87 -36.96 44.09
CA GLN A 686 3.54 -37.16 45.50
C GLN A 686 4.80 -37.24 46.37
N PRO A 687 4.76 -36.72 47.61
CA PRO A 687 5.88 -36.86 48.55
C PRO A 687 6.16 -38.33 48.86
N ASP A 688 7.36 -38.61 49.35
CA ASP A 688 7.70 -39.92 49.90
C ASP A 688 6.80 -40.19 51.12
N GLN A 689 6.06 -41.32 51.11
CA GLN A 689 5.37 -41.74 52.32
C GLN A 689 6.41 -42.07 53.38
N ALA A 690 6.32 -41.43 54.55
CA ALA A 690 7.06 -41.86 55.72
C ALA A 690 6.65 -43.32 56.04
N PRO A 691 7.59 -44.20 56.42
CA PRO A 691 7.29 -45.61 56.67
C PRO A 691 6.24 -45.72 57.79
N SER A 692 5.10 -46.33 57.46
CA SER A 692 4.06 -46.60 58.45
C SER A 692 4.60 -47.57 59.50
N GLN A 693 4.65 -47.15 60.75
CA GLN A 693 4.74 -48.11 61.85
C GLN A 693 3.43 -48.91 61.86
N GLY A 694 3.54 -50.22 61.63
CA GLY A 694 2.39 -51.11 61.63
C GLY A 694 1.73 -51.19 63.00
N LYS A 695 0.41 -51.44 62.97
CA LYS A 695 -0.30 -52.16 64.02
C LYS A 695 -1.25 -53.14 63.37
N ASP A 696 -1.37 -54.29 64.00
CA ASP A 696 -1.93 -55.52 63.45
C ASP A 696 -3.46 -55.50 63.38
N GLU A 697 -3.99 -56.52 62.71
CA GLU A 697 -5.43 -56.79 62.56
C GLU A 697 -6.12 -57.11 63.90
N GLU A 698 -7.34 -56.62 64.11
CA GLU A 698 -8.37 -57.43 64.78
C GLU A 698 -9.78 -57.12 64.23
N ASN A 699 -10.68 -58.08 64.42
CA ASN A 699 -11.89 -58.36 63.64
C ASN A 699 -13.13 -57.51 64.07
N PRO A 700 -14.21 -57.41 63.27
CA PRO A 700 -15.36 -56.57 63.59
C PRO A 700 -16.42 -57.28 64.44
N ASP A 701 -17.03 -56.55 65.38
CA ASP A 701 -18.48 -56.62 65.69
C ASP A 701 -18.84 -55.67 66.86
N LYS A 702 -19.68 -54.65 66.60
CA LYS A 702 -20.74 -54.14 67.52
C LYS A 702 -21.47 -52.89 67.02
N VAL A 703 -22.79 -52.91 67.25
CA VAL A 703 -23.84 -51.89 67.08
C VAL A 703 -24.89 -52.21 68.19
N PRO A 704 -25.70 -51.28 68.77
CA PRO A 704 -25.90 -49.84 68.53
C PRO A 704 -25.80 -48.92 69.79
N ASP A 705 -25.99 -47.60 69.59
CA ASP A 705 -27.13 -46.78 70.08
C ASP A 705 -26.90 -45.45 70.85
N GLU A 706 -27.86 -44.53 70.62
CA GLU A 706 -28.25 -43.23 71.22
C GLU A 706 -27.35 -42.42 72.21
N GLY A 707 -27.33 -41.08 72.06
CA GLY A 707 -26.71 -40.20 73.08
C GLY A 707 -26.50 -38.69 72.84
N THR A 708 -27.48 -37.96 72.29
CA THR A 708 -27.73 -36.50 72.47
C THR A 708 -26.61 -35.44 72.70
N ALA A 709 -26.67 -34.40 71.85
CA ALA A 709 -26.68 -32.95 72.21
C ALA A 709 -25.40 -32.05 72.29
N VAL A 710 -25.05 -31.47 71.14
CA VAL A 710 -24.77 -30.03 70.80
C VAL A 710 -24.02 -29.07 71.77
N LYS A 711 -23.01 -28.37 71.19
CA LYS A 711 -22.63 -26.91 71.25
C LYS A 711 -21.13 -26.69 71.56
N THR A 712 -20.35 -25.79 70.94
CA THR A 712 -20.56 -24.78 69.86
C THR A 712 -19.20 -24.29 69.32
N GLY A 713 -19.14 -23.82 68.06
CA GLY A 713 -17.98 -23.14 67.45
C GLY A 713 -16.99 -24.11 66.77
N ASP A 714 -16.49 -23.90 65.56
CA ASP A 714 -16.56 -22.71 64.68
C ASP A 714 -16.73 -23.11 63.20
N TYR A 715 -17.40 -22.26 62.41
CA TYR A 715 -17.45 -22.32 60.94
C TYR A 715 -16.83 -21.00 60.42
N THR A 716 -16.14 -20.92 59.29
CA THR A 716 -16.50 -21.56 58.01
C THR A 716 -15.29 -21.65 57.07
N ASN A 717 -15.21 -22.75 56.33
CA ASN A 717 -14.34 -22.93 55.16
C ASN A 717 -15.25 -22.95 53.92
N ILE A 718 -15.11 -22.00 52.98
CA ILE A 718 -15.86 -22.02 51.69
C ILE A 718 -14.95 -21.49 50.58
N TRP A 719 -14.72 -22.30 49.55
CA TRP A 719 -14.98 -21.97 48.13
C TRP A 719 -14.56 -23.14 47.22
N GLN A 720 -15.30 -24.26 47.28
CA GLN A 720 -15.31 -25.22 46.16
C GLN A 720 -16.61 -26.03 46.11
N TYR A 721 -17.07 -26.29 44.88
CA TYR A 721 -18.26 -27.07 44.47
C TYR A 721 -19.66 -26.47 44.67
N ALA A 722 -20.14 -25.79 43.62
CA ALA A 722 -21.57 -25.73 43.27
C ALA A 722 -21.76 -25.44 41.76
N PHE A 723 -21.50 -26.43 40.91
CA PHE A 723 -21.86 -26.38 39.48
C PHE A 723 -22.50 -27.71 39.04
N THR A 724 -23.80 -27.85 39.27
CA THR A 724 -24.78 -28.54 38.39
C THR A 724 -26.16 -28.51 39.03
N ALA A 725 -27.01 -27.55 38.64
CA ALA A 725 -28.47 -27.71 38.50
C ALA A 725 -29.11 -26.34 38.19
N ILE A 726 -29.49 -26.13 36.92
CA ILE A 726 -30.77 -25.59 36.44
C ILE A 726 -30.64 -25.49 34.92
N ALA A 727 -31.03 -26.59 34.26
CA ALA A 727 -31.36 -26.60 32.84
C ALA A 727 -32.90 -26.57 32.73
N ALA A 728 -33.51 -25.45 33.13
CA ALA A 728 -34.93 -25.13 32.95
C ALA A 728 -35.09 -23.61 33.16
N PHE A 729 -35.82 -22.92 32.28
CA PHE A 729 -35.89 -21.45 32.16
C PHE A 729 -34.62 -20.75 31.62
N ILE A 730 -34.44 -20.81 30.29
CA ILE A 730 -34.57 -19.64 29.37
C ILE A 730 -34.87 -20.20 27.97
N VAL A 731 -36.16 -20.46 27.71
CA VAL A 731 -36.74 -20.65 26.36
C VAL A 731 -37.78 -19.55 26.08
N THR A 732 -37.80 -18.51 26.92
CA THR A 732 -38.81 -17.44 26.94
C THR A 732 -38.18 -16.05 27.04
N ALA A 733 -37.08 -15.82 26.33
CA ALA A 733 -36.45 -14.50 26.19
C ALA A 733 -36.20 -14.05 24.73
N SER A 734 -36.65 -14.81 23.73
CA SER A 734 -36.53 -14.46 22.29
C SER A 734 -37.87 -14.14 21.60
N VAL A 735 -38.97 -14.07 22.36
CA VAL A 735 -40.33 -13.80 21.83
C VAL A 735 -40.87 -12.41 22.22
N PHE A 736 -40.17 -11.66 23.11
CA PHE A 736 -40.59 -10.33 23.55
C PHE A 736 -39.68 -9.16 23.13
N GLY A 737 -38.57 -9.41 22.44
CA GLY A 737 -37.70 -8.35 21.89
C GLY A 737 -38.19 -7.73 20.57
N LEU A 738 -39.14 -8.37 19.86
CA LEU A 738 -39.51 -8.02 18.49
C LEU A 738 -40.85 -7.25 18.35
N LYS A 739 -41.39 -6.68 19.44
CA LYS A 739 -42.73 -6.04 19.45
C LYS A 739 -42.79 -4.56 19.82
N GLU A 740 -41.65 -3.89 20.07
CA GLU A 740 -41.59 -2.43 20.29
C GLU A 740 -40.75 -1.65 19.26
N TRP A 741 -40.23 -2.30 18.21
CA TRP A 741 -39.53 -1.62 17.11
C TRP A 741 -40.35 -1.49 15.81
N LYS A 742 -41.65 -1.16 15.95
CA LYS A 742 -42.50 -0.75 14.81
C LYS A 742 -43.51 0.36 15.13
N ARG A 743 -43.18 1.23 16.09
CA ARG A 743 -44.03 2.39 16.43
C ARG A 743 -43.30 3.60 17.03
N LYS A 744 -42.18 4.04 16.42
CA LYS A 744 -41.67 5.44 16.44
C LYS A 744 -40.37 5.65 15.64
N ARG A 745 -40.44 5.48 14.33
CA ARG A 745 -39.88 6.38 13.30
C ARG A 745 -40.45 5.96 11.96
#